data_AF-A0AAD7YL45-F1
#
_entry.id   AF-A0AAD7YL45-F1
#
_cell.length_a   1.000
_cell.length_b   1.000
_cell.length_c   1.000
_cell.angle_alpha   90.00
_cell.angle_beta   90.00
_cell.angle_gamma   90.00
#
_symmetry.space_group_name_H-M   'P 1'
#
loop_
_entity.id
_entity.type
_entity.pdbx_description
1 polymer ?
#
loop_
_entity_poly.entity_id
_entity_poly.type
_entity_poly.pdbx_seq_one_letter_code
_entity_poly.pdbx_strand_id
1 'polypeptide(L)'
;MTSLQNGDEDSFIILGTSPGTSLDMKCNGIEAEELMSLDKEQMEEAMKDLSVEANMAFKAHFKLGDCPSPASMMVASTIITDDRSTEELQKRFGELLDENVILKETLKQNNESMKEQFLLIASCQEDMMKTHVLHKEKFDETKGLVEKLRQENKKLKTDIARLAESDAQSHVSSETGESVRSGKSGPLSQSGPLSQSGPLSQSGPTSQSGPSSALEFVTSPDDDTINKLTAQLELVEKQRRQVIVDNEKLSWQKESLEHIVDATSKERDDLKEKLKNAELLLSTKDTEHATELNKLRYTVQDLQAQLQSASNFTSISSEEVTKRDQLLRQLEDRVSSLQTELKTAQLKILDLEGVKLEFTKYKSGVSESVKIYKEQIQDLHIRLKEASTTVFQPVRFSISSESESTSSSEYASLTSNVKLYDKTLKHLSELLNTLTHGMSDSLVETFGLITSLHDYKLERVTAEQFKTSLAEVKQQMEKQHSTALNNIGQVRGTLSIFEGIFKDYNEVLKRSVSKPRVERQGGNVEALTAALVARGQELTMLTAELNKLKGEKDDTELLKAQMDLYKSDFEAERESREKMASEKENVLTDLRKMQKKNQELTQQLEEVRKINPAVYRSACSSSRSSTSRAPPTSPARAAPTRPASTQPATTGNMVFTCPKCMRFSCDQYKVMEDHFDFCLDDF
;
A
#
# COMPACT_ATOMS: atom_id res chain seq x y z
N MET A 1 48.87 -12.69 -48.02
CA MET A 1 49.22 -11.33 -47.53
C MET A 1 48.00 -10.47 -47.81
N THR A 2 47.14 -10.09 -46.87
CA THR A 2 47.29 -9.95 -45.41
C THR A 2 45.90 -9.97 -44.76
N SER A 3 45.78 -10.77 -43.70
CA SER A 3 44.82 -10.73 -42.58
C SER A 3 43.31 -10.84 -42.84
N LEU A 4 42.83 -12.08 -42.98
CA LEU A 4 41.52 -12.52 -42.53
C LEU A 4 41.71 -13.12 -41.13
N GLN A 5 41.10 -12.53 -40.11
CA GLN A 5 41.00 -13.11 -38.76
C GLN A 5 39.53 -13.41 -38.50
N ASN A 6 39.16 -14.68 -38.73
CA ASN A 6 38.08 -15.32 -37.98
C ASN A 6 38.65 -15.59 -36.59
N GLY A 7 38.14 -14.87 -35.59
CA GLY A 7 38.34 -15.18 -34.19
C GLY A 7 37.01 -15.66 -33.62
N ASP A 8 36.83 -16.98 -33.59
CA ASP A 8 35.94 -17.63 -32.62
C ASP A 8 36.69 -17.60 -31.29
N GLU A 9 36.33 -16.66 -30.42
CA GLU A 9 36.74 -16.65 -29.02
C GLU A 9 35.45 -16.63 -28.20
N ASP A 10 35.08 -17.79 -27.66
CA ASP A 10 34.17 -17.93 -26.53
C ASP A 10 34.77 -17.17 -25.34
N SER A 11 34.55 -15.86 -25.29
CA SER A 11 35.02 -15.01 -24.21
C SER A 11 34.03 -15.07 -23.04
N PHE A 12 34.23 -16.12 -22.24
CA PHE A 12 33.99 -16.15 -20.80
C PHE A 12 34.14 -14.75 -20.16
N ILE A 13 33.07 -14.25 -19.54
CA ILE A 13 33.19 -13.14 -18.59
C ILE A 13 33.82 -13.70 -17.32
N ILE A 14 35.13 -13.52 -17.23
CA ILE A 14 35.93 -13.61 -16.01
C ILE A 14 35.50 -12.44 -15.11
N LEU A 15 34.71 -12.73 -14.09
CA LEU A 15 34.49 -11.80 -12.97
C LEU A 15 35.78 -11.74 -12.15
N GLY A 16 36.62 -10.75 -12.47
CA GLY A 16 37.76 -10.35 -11.67
C GLY A 16 37.30 -9.91 -10.28
N THR A 17 37.81 -10.61 -9.28
CA THR A 17 37.70 -10.32 -7.86
C THR A 17 38.55 -9.11 -7.47
N SER A 18 37.98 -8.25 -6.62
CA SER A 18 38.72 -7.38 -5.70
C SER A 18 37.80 -6.93 -4.56
N PRO A 19 38.32 -6.58 -3.38
CA PRO A 19 38.48 -7.57 -2.31
C PRO A 19 37.89 -7.07 -0.98
N GLY A 20 37.21 -7.94 -0.22
CA GLY A 20 36.85 -7.61 1.15
C GLY A 20 35.69 -8.35 1.79
N THR A 21 35.63 -9.68 1.68
CA THR A 21 34.83 -10.50 2.62
C THR A 21 35.59 -11.79 2.89
N SER A 22 36.33 -11.79 4.01
CA SER A 22 36.86 -13.00 4.62
C SER A 22 35.74 -13.62 5.45
N LEU A 23 35.70 -14.95 5.44
CA LEU A 23 34.75 -15.87 6.09
C LEU A 23 33.54 -16.25 5.23
N ASP A 24 33.84 -16.99 4.18
CA ASP A 24 32.93 -18.00 3.62
C ASP A 24 33.56 -19.38 3.87
N MET A 25 32.78 -20.30 4.42
CA MET A 25 33.03 -21.74 4.33
C MET A 25 31.68 -22.46 4.41
N LYS A 26 31.10 -22.76 3.25
CA LYS A 26 30.01 -23.72 3.10
C LYS A 26 30.59 -25.14 3.14
N CYS A 27 30.13 -25.95 4.08
CA CYS A 27 30.41 -27.38 4.14
C CYS A 27 29.46 -28.16 3.22
N ASN A 28 30.05 -28.84 2.23
CA ASN A 28 29.55 -30.10 1.71
C ASN A 28 29.81 -31.20 2.75
N GLY A 29 28.95 -32.23 2.74
CA GLY A 29 28.96 -33.36 3.67
C GLY A 29 30.30 -34.10 3.69
N ILE A 30 30.90 -34.11 4.87
CA ILE A 30 31.87 -35.10 5.32
C ILE A 30 31.12 -35.96 6.35
N GLU A 31 31.25 -37.27 6.19
CA GLU A 31 30.77 -38.31 7.10
C GLU A 31 31.15 -37.98 8.55
N ALA A 32 30.13 -37.71 9.38
CA ALA A 32 30.27 -37.37 10.79
C ALA A 32 29.68 -38.47 11.69
N GLU A 33 30.03 -39.73 11.44
CA GLU A 33 29.77 -40.81 12.41
C GLU A 33 30.88 -40.97 13.46
N GLU A 34 32.00 -40.25 13.33
CA GLU A 34 33.10 -40.34 14.30
C GLU A 34 33.19 -39.15 15.29
N LEU A 35 32.26 -38.18 15.25
CA LEU A 35 32.29 -37.00 16.13
C LEU A 35 31.18 -36.98 17.21
N MET A 36 30.25 -37.93 17.21
CA MET A 36 29.08 -37.90 18.11
C MET A 36 29.30 -38.57 19.47
N SER A 37 30.40 -39.31 19.67
CA SER A 37 30.69 -39.94 20.97
C SER A 37 31.54 -39.07 21.89
N LEU A 38 32.21 -38.04 21.35
CA LEU A 38 33.03 -37.10 22.13
C LEU A 38 32.23 -35.90 22.70
N ASP A 39 31.00 -35.67 22.24
CA ASP A 39 30.25 -34.44 22.53
C ASP A 39 29.37 -34.53 23.79
N LYS A 40 28.96 -35.72 24.21
CA LYS A 40 28.09 -35.86 25.40
C LYS A 40 28.83 -35.55 26.71
N GLU A 41 30.08 -35.98 26.83
CA GLU A 41 30.93 -35.68 28.00
C GLU A 41 31.43 -34.23 27.97
N GLN A 42 31.75 -33.67 26.80
CA GLN A 42 32.13 -32.26 26.66
C GLN A 42 30.96 -31.31 26.93
N MET A 43 29.73 -31.67 26.54
CA MET A 43 28.53 -30.90 26.82
C MET A 43 28.12 -30.98 28.31
N GLU A 44 28.31 -32.12 28.98
CA GLU A 44 28.14 -32.21 30.45
C GLU A 44 29.22 -31.43 31.23
N GLU A 45 30.47 -31.42 30.75
CA GLU A 45 31.57 -30.64 31.34
C GLU A 45 31.34 -29.12 31.14
N ALA A 46 30.88 -28.68 29.97
CA ALA A 46 30.56 -27.27 29.68
C ALA A 46 29.30 -26.77 30.42
N MET A 47 28.38 -27.68 30.77
CA MET A 47 27.18 -27.36 31.54
C MET A 47 27.43 -27.32 33.06
N LYS A 48 28.58 -27.79 33.54
CA LYS A 48 28.96 -27.87 34.96
C LYS A 48 29.16 -26.49 35.61
N ASP A 49 29.53 -25.49 34.80
CA ASP A 49 29.75 -24.10 35.20
C ASP A 49 28.50 -23.21 35.07
N LEU A 50 27.40 -23.74 34.53
CA LEU A 50 26.11 -23.03 34.46
C LEU A 50 25.38 -23.10 35.81
N SER A 51 24.74 -22.00 36.21
CA SER A 51 23.82 -22.01 37.36
C SER A 51 22.75 -23.09 37.19
N VAL A 52 22.30 -23.67 38.30
CA VAL A 52 21.33 -24.78 38.31
C VAL A 52 20.06 -24.44 37.52
N GLU A 53 19.58 -23.19 37.58
CA GLU A 53 18.43 -22.70 36.79
C GLU A 53 18.71 -22.67 35.28
N ALA A 54 19.88 -22.18 34.85
CA ALA A 54 20.25 -22.11 33.43
C ALA A 54 20.42 -23.52 32.83
N ASN A 55 20.96 -24.44 33.61
CA ASN A 55 21.15 -25.83 33.23
C ASN A 55 19.78 -26.55 33.08
N MET A 56 18.82 -26.30 33.99
CA MET A 56 17.44 -26.79 33.87
C MET A 56 16.68 -26.18 32.68
N ALA A 57 16.84 -24.88 32.42
CA ALA A 57 16.19 -24.20 31.30
C ALA A 57 16.71 -24.73 29.95
N PHE A 58 18.01 -24.98 29.85
CA PHE A 58 18.61 -25.55 28.64
C PHE A 58 18.11 -26.98 28.38
N LYS A 59 18.05 -27.82 29.42
CA LYS A 59 17.49 -29.18 29.34
C LYS A 59 16.00 -29.19 28.94
N ALA A 60 15.20 -28.24 29.44
CA ALA A 60 13.79 -28.09 29.06
C ALA A 60 13.62 -27.63 27.59
N HIS A 61 14.47 -26.73 27.12
CA HIS A 61 14.39 -26.17 25.77
C HIS A 61 14.73 -27.20 24.68
N PHE A 62 15.62 -28.15 25.00
CA PHE A 62 16.03 -29.23 24.09
C PHE A 62 15.39 -30.60 24.43
N LYS A 63 14.45 -30.64 25.37
CA LYS A 63 13.75 -31.86 25.84
C LYS A 63 14.69 -32.98 26.32
N LEU A 64 15.79 -32.62 26.97
CA LEU A 64 16.75 -33.55 27.52
C LEU A 64 16.42 -33.84 29.01
N GLY A 65 15.67 -34.91 29.27
CA GLY A 65 15.32 -35.40 30.61
C GLY A 65 13.98 -34.89 31.16
N ASP A 66 13.49 -35.55 32.21
CA ASP A 66 12.15 -35.31 32.79
C ASP A 66 12.04 -33.94 33.48
N CYS A 67 11.30 -33.02 32.86
CA CYS A 67 11.05 -31.68 33.37
C CYS A 67 9.89 -31.70 34.39
N PRO A 68 9.95 -30.96 35.51
CA PRO A 68 8.89 -30.99 36.53
C PRO A 68 7.60 -30.33 36.00
N SER A 69 6.46 -30.91 36.37
CA SER A 69 5.15 -30.50 35.85
C SER A 69 4.76 -29.08 36.28
N PRO A 70 3.84 -28.40 35.56
CA PRO A 70 3.35 -27.04 35.88
C PRO A 70 2.84 -26.86 37.32
N ALA A 71 2.42 -27.95 37.97
CA ALA A 71 2.03 -27.94 39.38
C ALA A 71 3.21 -27.63 40.33
N SER A 72 4.44 -28.01 39.96
CA SER A 72 5.65 -27.73 40.75
C SER A 72 6.08 -26.27 40.68
N MET A 73 5.79 -25.56 39.58
CA MET A 73 6.02 -24.10 39.49
C MET A 73 5.02 -23.30 40.32
N MET A 74 3.77 -23.77 40.47
CA MET A 74 2.78 -23.08 41.31
C MET A 74 3.14 -23.12 42.81
N VAL A 75 3.75 -24.21 43.30
CA VAL A 75 4.17 -24.33 44.70
C VAL A 75 5.34 -23.39 45.03
N ALA A 76 6.20 -23.08 44.06
CA ALA A 76 7.32 -22.16 44.24
C ALA A 76 6.88 -20.69 44.38
N SER A 77 5.79 -20.28 43.71
CA SER A 77 5.26 -18.91 43.82
C SER A 77 4.58 -18.60 45.15
N THR A 78 4.10 -19.61 45.88
CA THR A 78 3.45 -19.42 47.20
C THR A 78 4.45 -19.19 48.34
N ILE A 79 5.75 -19.44 48.12
CA ILE A 79 6.78 -19.46 49.18
C ILE A 79 7.59 -18.15 49.22
N ILE A 80 7.49 -17.25 48.22
CA ILE A 80 8.34 -16.05 48.15
C ILE A 80 7.49 -14.79 48.01
N THR A 81 6.96 -14.27 49.12
CA THR A 81 6.86 -12.82 49.43
C THR A 81 6.22 -12.64 50.81
N ASP A 82 7.00 -12.21 51.80
CA ASP A 82 6.55 -11.90 53.17
C ASP A 82 5.94 -10.49 53.34
N ASP A 83 5.54 -9.79 52.27
CA ASP A 83 5.14 -8.36 52.35
C ASP A 83 3.75 -8.03 51.78
N ARG A 84 2.91 -9.03 51.47
CA ARG A 84 1.49 -8.85 51.15
C ARG A 84 0.69 -10.00 51.71
N SER A 85 -0.52 -9.74 52.22
CA SER A 85 -1.39 -10.84 52.63
C SER A 85 -1.64 -11.75 51.43
N THR A 86 -1.65 -13.06 51.66
CA THR A 86 -1.94 -14.07 50.62
C THR A 86 -3.24 -13.77 49.87
N GLU A 87 -4.17 -13.10 50.54
CA GLU A 87 -5.46 -12.63 50.05
C GLU A 87 -5.35 -11.52 48.98
N GLU A 88 -4.41 -10.57 49.12
CA GLU A 88 -4.19 -9.51 48.12
C GLU A 88 -3.52 -10.01 46.85
N LEU A 89 -2.58 -10.96 46.98
CA LEU A 89 -1.94 -11.63 45.85
C LEU A 89 -2.95 -12.48 45.07
N GLN A 90 -3.79 -13.21 45.78
CA GLN A 90 -4.86 -14.02 45.19
C GLN A 90 -5.90 -13.15 44.47
N LYS A 91 -6.23 -11.98 45.04
CA LYS A 91 -7.11 -10.99 44.39
C LYS A 91 -6.49 -10.42 43.10
N ARG A 92 -5.21 -10.03 43.12
CA ARG A 92 -4.48 -9.53 41.94
C ARG A 92 -4.37 -10.58 40.82
N PHE A 93 -4.15 -11.84 41.19
CA PHE A 93 -4.17 -12.94 40.23
C PHE A 93 -5.57 -13.17 39.64
N GLY A 94 -6.62 -13.05 40.46
CA GLY A 94 -8.01 -13.08 39.98
C GLY A 94 -8.29 -11.97 38.97
N GLU A 95 -7.93 -10.73 39.28
CA GLU A 95 -8.06 -9.57 38.39
C GLU A 95 -7.32 -9.79 37.06
N LEU A 96 -6.08 -10.29 37.09
CA LEU A 96 -5.31 -10.59 35.88
C LEU A 96 -5.92 -11.72 35.04
N LEU A 97 -6.49 -12.74 35.67
CA LEU A 97 -7.18 -13.82 34.96
C LEU A 97 -8.46 -13.29 34.29
N ASP A 98 -9.22 -12.45 34.97
CA ASP A 98 -10.42 -11.82 34.42
C ASP A 98 -10.08 -10.89 33.24
N GLU A 99 -9.04 -10.07 33.37
CA GLU A 99 -8.52 -9.25 32.27
C GLU A 99 -8.06 -10.10 31.08
N ASN A 100 -7.40 -11.24 31.33
CA ASN A 100 -6.96 -12.15 30.27
C ASN A 100 -8.15 -12.80 29.55
N VAL A 101 -9.23 -13.12 30.27
CA VAL A 101 -10.49 -13.63 29.70
C VAL A 101 -11.16 -12.57 28.84
N ILE A 102 -11.26 -11.32 29.33
CA ILE A 102 -11.85 -10.20 28.58
C ILE A 102 -11.05 -9.92 27.30
N LEU A 103 -9.71 -9.93 27.39
CA LEU A 103 -8.84 -9.75 26.23
C LEU A 103 -9.01 -10.87 25.21
N LYS A 104 -9.09 -12.13 25.65
CA LYS A 104 -9.36 -13.28 24.77
C LYS A 104 -10.69 -13.16 24.06
N GLU A 105 -11.76 -12.78 24.78
CA GLU A 105 -13.08 -12.64 24.16
C GLU A 105 -13.12 -11.47 23.18
N THR A 106 -12.47 -10.34 23.53
CA THR A 106 -12.35 -9.17 22.64
C THR A 106 -11.58 -9.51 21.36
N LEU A 107 -10.47 -10.25 21.48
CA LEU A 107 -9.67 -10.67 20.34
C LEU A 107 -10.44 -11.65 19.45
N LYS A 108 -11.19 -12.58 20.06
CA LYS A 108 -12.07 -13.50 19.35
C LYS A 108 -13.17 -12.74 18.60
N GLN A 109 -13.82 -11.76 19.22
CA GLN A 109 -14.83 -10.92 18.59
C GLN A 109 -14.26 -10.10 17.42
N ASN A 110 -13.05 -9.57 17.57
CA ASN A 110 -12.36 -8.86 16.50
C ASN A 110 -12.05 -9.79 15.32
N ASN A 111 -11.55 -11.00 15.59
CA ASN A 111 -11.29 -12.01 14.57
C ASN A 111 -12.57 -12.49 13.86
N GLU A 112 -13.69 -12.63 14.58
CA GLU A 112 -15.00 -12.97 14.02
C GLU A 112 -15.49 -11.85 13.07
N SER A 113 -15.41 -10.59 13.52
CA SER A 113 -15.79 -9.43 12.71
C SER A 113 -14.92 -9.27 11.47
N MET A 114 -13.62 -9.53 11.57
CA MET A 114 -12.71 -9.51 10.43
C MET A 114 -13.04 -10.60 9.41
N LYS A 115 -13.41 -11.81 9.86
CA LYS A 115 -13.89 -12.88 8.97
C LYS A 115 -15.18 -12.50 8.26
N GLU A 116 -16.14 -11.90 8.95
CA GLU A 116 -17.39 -11.43 8.35
C GLU A 116 -17.14 -10.37 7.27
N GLN A 117 -16.23 -9.41 7.52
CA GLN A 117 -15.84 -8.43 6.52
C GLN A 117 -15.16 -9.07 5.31
N PHE A 118 -14.27 -10.06 5.52
CA PHE A 118 -13.65 -10.80 4.42
C PHE A 118 -14.67 -11.54 3.56
N LEU A 119 -15.67 -12.17 4.17
CA LEU A 119 -16.74 -12.85 3.45
C LEU A 119 -17.61 -11.87 2.64
N LEU A 120 -17.89 -10.68 3.19
CA LEU A 120 -18.64 -9.65 2.48
C LEU A 120 -17.86 -9.12 1.26
N ILE A 121 -16.55 -8.88 1.42
CA ILE A 121 -15.68 -8.46 0.30
C ILE A 121 -15.63 -9.54 -0.79
N ALA A 122 -15.49 -10.81 -0.40
CA ALA A 122 -15.48 -11.92 -1.34
C ALA A 122 -16.81 -12.03 -2.11
N SER A 123 -17.95 -11.88 -1.43
CA SER A 123 -19.28 -11.84 -2.06
C SER A 123 -19.41 -10.67 -3.03
N CYS A 124 -18.96 -9.47 -2.66
CA CYS A 124 -19.03 -8.31 -3.54
C CYS A 124 -18.15 -8.48 -4.81
N GLN A 125 -16.96 -9.07 -4.66
CA GLN A 125 -16.09 -9.40 -5.79
C GLN A 125 -16.74 -10.43 -6.72
N GLU A 126 -17.43 -11.44 -6.17
CA GLU A 126 -18.15 -12.44 -6.95
C GLU A 126 -19.29 -11.81 -7.76
N ASP A 127 -20.08 -10.92 -7.14
CA ASP A 127 -21.19 -10.22 -7.80
C ASP A 127 -20.71 -9.25 -8.88
N MET A 128 -19.59 -8.57 -8.66
CA MET A 128 -18.92 -7.76 -9.67
C MET A 128 -18.49 -8.63 -10.87
N MET A 129 -17.85 -9.78 -10.62
CA MET A 129 -17.45 -10.71 -11.68
C MET A 129 -18.65 -11.25 -12.46
N LYS A 130 -19.73 -11.64 -11.77
CA LYS A 130 -20.99 -12.05 -12.42
C LYS A 130 -21.55 -10.94 -13.31
N THR A 131 -21.56 -9.71 -12.83
CA THR A 131 -22.05 -8.55 -13.59
C THR A 131 -21.21 -8.30 -14.85
N HIS A 132 -19.88 -8.42 -14.74
CA HIS A 132 -18.97 -8.33 -15.89
C HIS A 132 -19.23 -9.43 -16.94
N VAL A 133 -19.45 -10.67 -16.50
CA VAL A 133 -19.80 -11.79 -17.40
C VAL A 133 -21.13 -11.52 -18.11
N LEU A 134 -22.15 -11.08 -17.38
CA LEU A 134 -23.49 -10.81 -17.92
C LEU A 134 -23.48 -9.65 -18.92
N HIS A 135 -22.70 -8.59 -18.66
CA HIS A 135 -22.49 -7.51 -19.62
C HIS A 135 -21.75 -7.97 -20.88
N LYS A 136 -20.78 -8.87 -20.74
CA LYS A 136 -20.06 -9.47 -21.86
C LYS A 136 -21.00 -10.30 -22.74
N GLU A 137 -21.83 -11.14 -22.13
CA GLU A 137 -22.85 -11.93 -22.86
C GLU A 137 -23.83 -11.03 -23.61
N LYS A 138 -24.39 -10.00 -22.97
CA LYS A 138 -25.29 -9.03 -23.62
C LYS A 138 -24.61 -8.29 -24.78
N PHE A 139 -23.32 -8.00 -24.65
CA PHE A 139 -22.55 -7.37 -25.71
C PHE A 139 -22.37 -8.31 -26.89
N ASP A 140 -22.05 -9.57 -26.65
CA ASP A 140 -21.90 -10.59 -27.68
C ASP A 140 -23.25 -10.87 -28.40
N GLU A 141 -24.36 -10.90 -27.66
CA GLU A 141 -25.71 -10.96 -28.22
C GLU A 141 -26.03 -9.77 -29.14
N THR A 142 -25.71 -8.54 -28.68
CA THR A 142 -25.92 -7.31 -29.45
C THR A 142 -25.08 -7.32 -30.72
N LYS A 143 -23.82 -7.76 -30.62
CA LYS A 143 -22.92 -7.93 -31.76
C LYS A 143 -23.48 -8.93 -32.77
N GLY A 144 -24.02 -10.05 -32.29
CA GLY A 144 -24.70 -11.04 -33.14
C GLY A 144 -25.94 -10.48 -33.84
N LEU A 145 -26.72 -9.63 -33.16
CA LEU A 145 -27.89 -8.98 -33.75
C LEU A 145 -27.50 -8.00 -34.86
N VAL A 146 -26.47 -7.19 -34.62
CA VAL A 146 -25.93 -6.24 -35.60
C VAL A 146 -25.41 -6.97 -36.84
N GLU A 147 -24.74 -8.11 -36.66
CA GLU A 147 -24.25 -8.92 -37.77
C GLU A 147 -25.41 -9.50 -38.61
N LYS A 148 -26.47 -10.00 -37.97
CA LYS A 148 -27.69 -10.44 -38.68
C LYS A 148 -28.33 -9.30 -39.48
N LEU A 149 -28.46 -8.12 -38.88
CA LEU A 149 -29.01 -6.94 -39.57
C LEU A 149 -28.13 -6.48 -40.74
N ARG A 150 -26.81 -6.64 -40.64
CA ARG A 150 -25.88 -6.38 -41.76
C ARG A 150 -26.09 -7.37 -42.90
N GLN A 151 -26.24 -8.65 -42.59
CA GLN A 151 -26.49 -9.69 -43.59
C GLN A 151 -27.85 -9.49 -44.28
N GLU A 152 -28.91 -9.16 -43.53
CA GLU A 152 -30.21 -8.80 -44.11
C GLU A 152 -30.13 -7.54 -44.99
N ASN A 153 -29.47 -6.48 -44.53
CA ASN A 153 -29.27 -5.27 -45.35
C ASN A 153 -28.48 -5.57 -46.63
N LYS A 154 -27.46 -6.42 -46.56
CA LYS A 154 -26.71 -6.87 -47.74
C LYS A 154 -27.62 -7.63 -48.71
N LYS A 155 -28.46 -8.53 -48.20
CA LYS A 155 -29.43 -9.30 -48.99
C LYS A 155 -30.47 -8.40 -49.65
N LEU A 156 -31.05 -7.47 -48.90
CA LEU A 156 -32.01 -6.48 -49.41
C LEU A 156 -31.37 -5.60 -50.49
N LYS A 157 -30.14 -5.14 -50.31
CA LYS A 157 -29.39 -4.39 -51.34
C LYS A 157 -29.20 -5.21 -52.62
N THR A 158 -28.84 -6.49 -52.51
CA THR A 158 -28.71 -7.36 -53.68
C THR A 158 -30.05 -7.65 -54.36
N ASP A 159 -31.14 -7.77 -53.60
CA ASP A 159 -32.47 -8.00 -54.17
C ASP A 159 -33.00 -6.72 -54.85
N ILE A 160 -32.74 -5.52 -54.29
CA ILE A 160 -33.01 -4.23 -54.94
C ILE A 160 -32.22 -4.08 -56.23
N ALA A 161 -30.93 -4.45 -56.25
CA ALA A 161 -30.12 -4.41 -57.45
C ALA A 161 -30.66 -5.37 -58.54
N ARG A 162 -31.06 -6.59 -58.17
CA ARG A 162 -31.69 -7.56 -59.08
C ARG A 162 -33.03 -7.08 -59.64
N LEU A 163 -33.85 -6.42 -58.82
CA LEU A 163 -35.11 -5.84 -59.27
C LEU A 163 -34.88 -4.64 -60.21
N ALA A 164 -33.89 -3.80 -59.93
CA ALA A 164 -33.52 -2.69 -60.81
C ALA A 164 -32.97 -3.17 -62.17
N GLU A 165 -32.21 -4.27 -62.19
CA GLU A 165 -31.77 -4.92 -63.44
C GLU A 165 -32.94 -5.54 -64.22
N SER A 166 -33.92 -6.14 -63.52
CA SER A 166 -35.13 -6.67 -64.15
C SER A 166 -36.04 -5.57 -64.73
N ASP A 167 -36.11 -4.40 -64.11
CA ASP A 167 -36.84 -3.24 -64.64
C ASP A 167 -36.10 -2.57 -65.81
N ALA A 168 -34.77 -2.59 -65.82
CA ALA A 168 -33.99 -2.12 -66.97
C ALA A 168 -34.17 -3.05 -68.20
N GLN A 169 -34.41 -4.35 -67.97
CA GLN A 169 -34.61 -5.32 -69.05
C GLN A 169 -36.05 -5.35 -69.60
N SER A 170 -37.04 -4.87 -68.82
CA SER A 170 -38.44 -4.71 -69.28
C SER A 170 -38.64 -3.44 -70.12
N HIS A 171 -37.79 -2.41 -69.95
CA HIS A 171 -37.90 -1.14 -70.67
C HIS A 171 -37.24 -1.11 -72.06
N VAL A 172 -36.45 -2.13 -72.43
CA VAL A 172 -35.74 -2.20 -73.73
C VAL A 172 -36.55 -2.96 -74.81
N SER A 173 -37.68 -3.59 -74.45
CA SER A 173 -38.49 -4.37 -75.41
C SER A 173 -39.76 -3.67 -75.93
N SER A 174 -39.97 -2.37 -75.66
CA SER A 174 -41.21 -1.71 -76.13
C SER A 174 -41.06 -0.21 -76.44
N GLU A 175 -40.19 0.14 -77.38
CA GLU A 175 -40.32 1.40 -78.12
C GLU A 175 -40.83 1.12 -79.54
N THR A 176 -42.14 0.98 -79.71
CA THR A 176 -42.88 1.37 -80.92
C THR A 176 -44.39 1.40 -80.62
N GLY A 177 -45.03 2.55 -80.89
CA GLY A 177 -46.46 2.58 -81.24
C GLY A 177 -47.43 3.25 -80.25
N GLU A 178 -47.78 4.50 -80.55
CA GLU A 178 -49.14 5.04 -80.68
C GLU A 178 -50.28 4.72 -79.66
N SER A 179 -50.90 5.84 -79.21
CA SER A 179 -52.35 6.11 -79.23
C SER A 179 -53.28 5.63 -78.07
N VAL A 180 -53.84 6.64 -77.38
CA VAL A 180 -55.28 6.85 -77.08
C VAL A 180 -56.06 5.91 -76.12
N ARG A 181 -56.75 6.58 -75.16
CA ARG A 181 -58.08 6.30 -74.53
C ARG A 181 -58.22 5.45 -73.24
N SER A 182 -58.93 6.10 -72.30
CA SER A 182 -60.16 5.69 -71.58
C SER A 182 -60.35 4.31 -70.96
N GLY A 183 -60.85 4.33 -69.71
CA GLY A 183 -61.82 3.35 -69.17
C GLY A 183 -61.46 2.89 -67.76
N LYS A 184 -62.02 3.48 -66.70
CA LYS A 184 -63.18 2.97 -65.92
C LYS A 184 -63.08 1.49 -65.49
N SER A 185 -62.94 1.25 -64.17
CA SER A 185 -63.94 0.56 -63.32
C SER A 185 -63.38 0.26 -61.91
N GLY A 186 -64.12 0.64 -60.86
CA GLY A 186 -63.99 0.07 -59.50
C GLY A 186 -64.57 -1.36 -59.42
N PRO A 187 -64.92 -1.93 -58.23
CA PRO A 187 -65.34 -1.23 -57.02
C PRO A 187 -64.92 -1.80 -55.63
N LEU A 188 -65.10 -0.94 -54.62
CA LEU A 188 -65.59 -1.11 -53.24
C LEU A 188 -65.44 -2.43 -52.45
N SER A 189 -65.00 -2.28 -51.20
CA SER A 189 -65.75 -2.67 -49.97
C SER A 189 -65.25 -1.82 -48.79
N GLN A 190 -66.09 -0.92 -48.25
CA GLN A 190 -66.76 -1.01 -46.93
C GLN A 190 -65.77 -1.06 -45.74
N SER A 191 -65.85 -0.27 -44.67
CA SER A 191 -66.90 0.60 -44.11
C SER A 191 -66.37 1.26 -42.81
N GLY A 192 -66.87 2.45 -42.47
CA GLY A 192 -67.11 2.87 -41.06
C GLY A 192 -65.99 3.63 -40.29
N PRO A 193 -66.34 4.45 -39.28
CA PRO A 193 -66.11 5.89 -39.40
C PRO A 193 -65.53 6.65 -38.18
N LEU A 194 -65.15 7.91 -38.45
CA LEU A 194 -65.32 9.15 -37.65
C LEU A 194 -64.64 9.35 -36.28
N SER A 195 -63.80 10.41 -36.20
CA SER A 195 -63.94 11.56 -35.27
C SER A 195 -62.98 12.69 -35.74
N GLN A 196 -63.49 13.78 -36.34
CA GLN A 196 -63.71 15.12 -35.72
C GLN A 196 -62.52 15.58 -34.85
N SER A 197 -61.83 16.71 -35.04
CA SER A 197 -62.21 18.11 -35.34
C SER A 197 -60.88 18.91 -35.45
N GLY A 198 -60.56 19.74 -36.45
CA GLY A 198 -60.91 21.18 -36.61
C GLY A 198 -60.24 22.12 -35.58
N PRO A 199 -59.90 23.42 -35.86
CA PRO A 199 -59.71 24.11 -37.16
C PRO A 199 -58.60 25.24 -37.17
N LEU A 200 -58.55 26.00 -38.29
CA LEU A 200 -58.05 27.40 -38.48
C LEU A 200 -56.52 27.64 -38.57
N SER A 201 -55.96 28.55 -39.37
CA SER A 201 -56.37 29.26 -40.60
C SER A 201 -55.20 30.15 -41.07
N GLN A 202 -54.97 30.20 -42.38
CA GLN A 202 -54.58 31.34 -43.23
C GLN A 202 -53.46 32.32 -42.79
N SER A 203 -52.40 32.45 -43.61
CA SER A 203 -52.26 33.46 -44.69
C SER A 203 -50.77 33.66 -45.08
N GLY A 204 -50.50 33.82 -46.39
CA GLY A 204 -49.16 33.98 -47.00
C GLY A 204 -48.54 35.39 -46.84
N PRO A 205 -47.57 35.87 -47.67
CA PRO A 205 -47.42 35.53 -49.10
C PRO A 205 -45.97 35.44 -49.69
N THR A 206 -45.95 35.11 -50.99
CA THR A 206 -45.00 35.51 -52.07
C THR A 206 -43.59 34.90 -52.19
N SER A 207 -43.53 33.96 -53.14
CA SER A 207 -42.54 33.71 -54.19
C SER A 207 -41.34 34.66 -54.36
N GLN A 208 -40.13 34.09 -54.35
CA GLN A 208 -39.12 34.30 -55.40
C GLN A 208 -38.38 32.98 -55.70
N SER A 209 -37.91 32.91 -56.93
CA SER A 209 -37.61 31.73 -57.74
C SER A 209 -36.13 31.37 -57.84
N GLY A 210 -35.82 30.07 -57.68
CA GLY A 210 -34.68 29.34 -58.28
C GLY A 210 -33.26 29.55 -57.69
N PRO A 211 -32.31 28.60 -57.88
CA PRO A 211 -32.35 27.46 -58.81
C PRO A 211 -32.33 26.08 -58.14
N SER A 212 -32.62 25.08 -58.99
CA SER A 212 -32.56 23.63 -58.81
C SER A 212 -31.55 23.15 -57.77
N SER A 213 -32.07 22.46 -56.75
CA SER A 213 -31.29 21.64 -55.83
C SER A 213 -30.60 20.54 -56.65
N ALA A 214 -29.31 20.73 -56.91
CA ALA A 214 -28.44 19.62 -57.23
C ALA A 214 -28.55 18.62 -56.08
N LEU A 215 -29.12 17.45 -56.37
CA LEU A 215 -29.10 16.32 -55.46
C LEU A 215 -27.63 15.89 -55.35
N GLU A 216 -26.90 16.45 -54.39
CA GLU A 216 -25.57 15.98 -54.03
C GLU A 216 -25.71 14.54 -53.54
N PHE A 217 -25.33 13.62 -54.41
CA PHE A 217 -25.12 12.22 -54.10
C PHE A 217 -23.96 12.15 -53.10
N VAL A 218 -24.29 12.16 -51.81
CA VAL A 218 -23.33 11.90 -50.73
C VAL A 218 -22.79 10.49 -50.95
N THR A 219 -21.58 10.38 -51.50
CA THR A 219 -20.85 9.13 -51.55
C THR A 219 -20.73 8.59 -50.13
N SER A 220 -21.20 7.36 -49.91
CA SER A 220 -21.08 6.71 -48.60
C SER A 220 -19.61 6.68 -48.17
N PRO A 221 -19.27 6.96 -46.89
CA PRO A 221 -17.90 6.87 -46.42
C PRO A 221 -17.30 5.50 -46.75
N ASP A 222 -16.06 5.47 -47.25
CA ASP A 222 -15.35 4.21 -47.54
C ASP A 222 -15.30 3.33 -46.28
N ASP A 223 -15.39 2.00 -46.45
CA ASP A 223 -15.43 1.02 -45.35
C ASP A 223 -14.26 1.21 -44.35
N ASP A 224 -13.09 1.67 -44.81
CA ASP A 224 -11.94 2.00 -43.96
C ASP A 224 -12.21 3.16 -42.99
N THR A 225 -12.99 4.15 -43.43
CA THR A 225 -13.41 5.29 -42.60
C THR A 225 -14.38 4.83 -41.53
N ILE A 226 -15.29 3.92 -41.89
CA ILE A 226 -16.26 3.31 -40.97
C ILE A 226 -15.54 2.44 -39.93
N ASN A 227 -14.54 1.66 -40.35
CA ASN A 227 -13.74 0.82 -39.45
C ASN A 227 -12.91 1.67 -38.47
N LYS A 228 -12.30 2.77 -38.93
CA LYS A 228 -11.56 3.71 -38.07
C LYS A 228 -12.48 4.39 -37.04
N LEU A 229 -13.66 4.85 -37.47
CA LEU A 229 -14.65 5.44 -36.58
C LEU A 229 -15.19 4.43 -35.57
N THR A 230 -15.40 3.18 -35.98
CA THR A 230 -15.84 2.09 -35.09
C THR A 230 -14.78 1.78 -34.03
N ALA A 231 -13.50 1.67 -34.41
CA ALA A 231 -12.39 1.45 -33.48
C ALA A 231 -12.20 2.64 -32.51
N GLN A 232 -12.38 3.88 -32.98
CA GLN A 232 -12.40 5.05 -32.11
C GLN A 232 -13.57 5.00 -31.13
N LEU A 233 -14.77 4.60 -31.57
CA LEU A 233 -15.93 4.46 -30.70
C LEU A 233 -15.71 3.39 -29.63
N GLU A 234 -15.09 2.26 -29.98
CA GLU A 234 -14.73 1.20 -29.03
C GLU A 234 -13.72 1.69 -27.98
N LEU A 235 -12.72 2.47 -28.39
CA LEU A 235 -11.75 3.04 -27.46
C LEU A 235 -12.40 4.03 -26.48
N VAL A 236 -13.25 4.92 -26.99
CA VAL A 236 -14.00 5.90 -26.17
C VAL A 236 -14.95 5.18 -25.21
N GLU A 237 -15.65 4.14 -25.66
CA GLU A 237 -16.55 3.36 -24.82
C GLU A 237 -15.79 2.56 -23.75
N LYS A 238 -14.59 2.04 -24.07
CA LYS A 238 -13.70 1.40 -23.09
C LYS A 238 -13.22 2.40 -22.02
N GLN A 239 -12.83 3.60 -22.43
CA GLN A 239 -12.45 4.68 -21.51
C GLN A 239 -13.64 5.12 -20.64
N ARG A 240 -14.83 5.25 -21.21
CA ARG A 240 -16.06 5.57 -20.46
C ARG A 240 -16.35 4.51 -19.40
N ARG A 241 -16.24 3.21 -19.73
CA ARG A 241 -16.43 2.12 -18.77
C ARG A 241 -15.40 2.16 -17.64
N GLN A 242 -14.14 2.47 -17.97
CA GLN A 242 -13.10 2.64 -16.95
C GLN A 242 -13.45 3.78 -15.99
N VAL A 243 -13.88 4.93 -16.51
CA VAL A 243 -14.29 6.07 -15.68
C VAL A 243 -15.49 5.74 -14.79
N ILE A 244 -16.44 4.92 -15.26
CA ILE A 244 -17.58 4.46 -14.45
C ILE A 244 -17.10 3.60 -13.28
N VAL A 245 -16.24 2.61 -13.55
CA VAL A 245 -15.66 1.74 -12.51
C VAL A 245 -14.85 2.55 -11.51
N ASP A 246 -14.05 3.51 -11.98
CA ASP A 246 -13.26 4.38 -11.11
C ASP A 246 -14.16 5.28 -10.25
N ASN A 247 -15.29 5.77 -10.80
CA ASN A 247 -16.28 6.54 -10.03
C ASN A 247 -16.98 5.70 -8.97
N GLU A 248 -17.35 4.45 -9.28
CA GLU A 248 -17.95 3.53 -8.31
C GLU A 248 -16.97 3.21 -7.18
N LYS A 249 -15.69 2.99 -7.52
CA LYS A 249 -14.62 2.79 -6.53
C LYS A 249 -14.43 4.02 -5.65
N LEU A 250 -14.43 5.22 -6.24
CA LEU A 250 -14.36 6.48 -5.48
C LEU A 250 -15.59 6.69 -4.59
N SER A 251 -16.78 6.32 -5.07
CA SER A 251 -18.01 6.38 -4.28
C SER A 251 -17.95 5.46 -3.07
N TRP A 252 -17.48 4.22 -3.24
CA TRP A 252 -17.25 3.28 -2.15
C TRP A 252 -16.20 3.78 -1.15
N GLN A 253 -15.10 4.36 -1.64
CA GLN A 253 -14.08 4.96 -0.77
C GLN A 253 -14.65 6.14 0.02
N LYS A 254 -15.51 6.96 -0.60
CA LYS A 254 -16.18 8.07 0.07
C LYS A 254 -17.11 7.56 1.18
N GLU A 255 -17.93 6.56 0.91
CA GLU A 255 -18.86 5.98 1.88
C GLU A 255 -18.11 5.32 3.06
N SER A 256 -17.02 4.60 2.77
CA SER A 256 -16.14 4.03 3.79
C SER A 256 -15.51 5.12 4.68
N LEU A 257 -15.04 6.22 4.09
CA LEU A 257 -14.50 7.35 4.84
C LEU A 257 -15.56 8.07 5.67
N GLU A 258 -16.80 8.22 5.16
CA GLU A 258 -17.92 8.76 5.93
C GLU A 258 -18.21 7.90 7.16
N HIS A 259 -18.25 6.57 7.03
CA HIS A 259 -18.41 5.67 8.17
C HIS A 259 -17.29 5.78 9.22
N ILE A 260 -16.03 5.91 8.79
CA ILE A 260 -14.89 6.11 9.71
C ILE A 260 -15.01 7.45 10.43
N VAL A 261 -15.40 8.51 9.72
CA VAL A 261 -15.60 9.85 10.30
C VAL A 261 -16.74 9.85 11.33
N ASP A 262 -17.83 9.14 11.05
CA ASP A 262 -18.96 9.02 11.99
C ASP A 262 -18.59 8.21 13.22
N ALA A 263 -17.88 7.09 13.06
CA ALA A 263 -17.39 6.28 14.17
C ALA A 263 -16.42 7.07 15.06
N THR A 264 -15.42 7.72 14.47
CA THR A 264 -14.45 8.54 15.21
C THR A 264 -15.09 9.77 15.85
N SER A 265 -16.12 10.36 15.22
CA SER A 265 -16.89 11.45 15.81
C SER A 265 -17.66 11.00 17.03
N LYS A 266 -18.29 9.82 16.97
CA LYS A 266 -19.00 9.21 18.10
C LYS A 266 -18.06 8.89 19.26
N GLU A 267 -16.92 8.27 18.99
CA GLU A 267 -15.90 7.97 20.01
C GLU A 267 -15.39 9.24 20.70
N ARG A 268 -15.14 10.31 19.93
CA ARG A 268 -14.74 11.62 20.48
C ARG A 268 -15.82 12.19 21.39
N ASP A 269 -17.09 12.08 21.01
CA ASP A 269 -18.19 12.64 21.79
C ASP A 269 -18.42 11.83 23.08
N ASP A 270 -18.31 10.50 23.03
CA ASP A 270 -18.31 9.63 24.22
C ASP A 270 -17.14 9.96 25.18
N LEU A 271 -15.95 10.24 24.64
CA LEU A 271 -14.79 10.66 25.44
C LEU A 271 -14.99 12.05 26.08
N LYS A 272 -15.60 13.00 25.35
CA LYS A 272 -15.97 14.30 25.91
C LYS A 272 -16.96 14.17 27.06
N GLU A 273 -17.95 13.29 26.93
CA GLU A 273 -18.92 13.05 27.99
C GLU A 273 -18.26 12.41 29.22
N LYS A 274 -17.39 11.41 29.03
CA LYS A 274 -16.59 10.81 30.12
C LYS A 274 -15.71 11.85 30.83
N LEU A 275 -15.08 12.76 30.07
CA LEU A 275 -14.26 13.84 30.64
C LEU A 275 -15.12 14.78 31.51
N LYS A 276 -16.26 15.23 30.99
CA LYS A 276 -17.19 16.10 31.73
C LYS A 276 -17.67 15.45 33.02
N ASN A 277 -17.98 14.14 32.99
CA ASN A 277 -18.38 13.40 34.18
C ASN A 277 -17.24 13.27 35.20
N ALA A 278 -15.99 13.08 34.75
CA ALA A 278 -14.82 13.06 35.62
C ALA A 278 -14.55 14.43 36.26
N GLU A 279 -14.68 15.52 35.51
CA GLU A 279 -14.56 16.90 36.03
C GLU A 279 -15.63 17.20 37.10
N LEU A 280 -16.87 16.78 36.86
CA LEU A 280 -17.96 16.94 37.83
C LEU A 280 -17.68 16.14 39.12
N LEU A 281 -17.16 14.92 38.99
CA LEU A 281 -16.80 14.07 40.12
C LEU A 281 -15.66 14.70 40.95
N LEU A 282 -14.63 15.23 40.30
CA LEU A 282 -13.53 15.95 40.95
C LEU A 282 -14.03 17.18 41.70
N SER A 283 -14.88 18.00 41.07
CA SER A 283 -15.49 19.17 41.71
C SER A 283 -16.30 18.77 42.95
N THR A 284 -17.06 17.68 42.87
CA THR A 284 -17.82 17.16 44.02
C THR A 284 -16.88 16.73 45.14
N LYS A 285 -15.79 16.04 44.83
CA LYS A 285 -14.78 15.63 45.82
C LYS A 285 -14.08 16.81 46.48
N ASP A 286 -13.77 17.86 45.72
CA ASP A 286 -13.19 19.08 46.27
C ASP A 286 -14.14 19.77 47.26
N THR A 287 -15.44 19.79 46.96
CA THR A 287 -16.44 20.30 47.92
C THR A 287 -16.53 19.45 49.18
N GLU A 288 -16.50 18.11 49.06
CA GLU A 288 -16.49 17.19 50.21
C GLU A 288 -15.24 17.44 51.08
N HIS A 289 -14.06 17.50 50.48
CA HIS A 289 -12.81 17.78 51.19
C HIS A 289 -12.83 19.16 51.87
N ALA A 290 -13.38 20.18 51.22
CA ALA A 290 -13.53 21.50 51.83
C ALA A 290 -14.47 21.47 53.06
N THR A 291 -15.53 20.66 53.02
CA THR A 291 -16.41 20.48 54.20
C THR A 291 -15.72 19.72 55.33
N GLU A 292 -14.95 18.69 55.03
CA GLU A 292 -14.12 17.96 56.00
C GLU A 292 -13.09 18.86 56.67
N LEU A 293 -12.38 19.68 55.89
CA LEU A 293 -11.41 20.65 56.40
C LEU A 293 -12.07 21.68 57.32
N ASN A 294 -13.26 22.16 56.98
CA ASN A 294 -14.01 23.05 57.86
C ASN A 294 -14.43 22.37 59.16
N LYS A 295 -14.89 21.11 59.12
CA LYS A 295 -15.20 20.34 60.33
C LYS A 295 -13.97 20.19 61.22
N LEU A 296 -12.83 19.76 60.65
CA LEU A 296 -11.58 19.66 61.39
C LEU A 296 -11.17 20.99 62.01
N ARG A 297 -11.31 22.09 61.25
CA ARG A 297 -11.00 23.44 61.75
C ARG A 297 -11.84 23.80 62.97
N TYR A 298 -13.14 23.53 62.95
CA TYR A 298 -14.01 23.71 64.11
C TYR A 298 -13.56 22.84 65.29
N THR A 299 -13.22 21.57 65.06
CA THR A 299 -12.73 20.67 66.12
C THR A 299 -11.42 21.18 66.75
N VAL A 300 -10.48 21.65 65.93
CA VAL A 300 -9.22 22.24 66.42
C VAL A 300 -9.47 23.49 67.26
N GLN A 301 -10.41 24.34 66.83
CA GLN A 301 -10.76 25.57 67.53
C GLN A 301 -11.43 25.29 68.88
N ASP A 302 -12.32 24.29 68.93
CA ASP A 302 -12.95 23.81 70.16
C ASP A 302 -11.93 23.20 71.12
N LEU A 303 -11.03 22.34 70.62
CA LEU A 303 -9.94 21.77 71.41
C LEU A 303 -8.99 22.85 71.95
N GLN A 304 -8.69 23.90 71.18
CA GLN A 304 -7.90 25.04 71.66
C GLN A 304 -8.61 25.81 72.78
N ALA A 305 -9.92 26.01 72.68
CA ALA A 305 -10.71 26.66 73.73
C ALA A 305 -10.76 25.80 75.02
N GLN A 306 -10.92 24.49 74.87
CA GLN A 306 -10.86 23.55 75.98
C GLN A 306 -9.48 23.54 76.65
N LEU A 307 -8.39 23.58 75.87
CA LEU A 307 -7.02 23.60 76.39
C LEU A 307 -6.71 24.91 77.16
N GLN A 308 -7.25 26.04 76.70
CA GLN A 308 -7.17 27.30 77.44
C GLN A 308 -7.96 27.24 78.76
N SER A 309 -9.13 26.59 78.78
CA SER A 309 -9.93 26.40 79.99
C SER A 309 -9.32 25.40 80.99
N ALA A 310 -8.59 24.41 80.50
CA ALA A 310 -7.92 23.38 81.30
C ALA A 310 -6.59 23.86 81.92
N SER A 311 -6.10 25.05 81.57
CA SER A 311 -4.85 25.62 82.13
C SER A 311 -4.94 26.08 83.60
N ASN A 312 -6.11 25.92 84.24
CA ASN A 312 -6.36 26.36 85.62
C ASN A 312 -6.55 25.26 86.66
N PHE A 313 -6.27 23.98 86.38
CA PHE A 313 -6.38 22.93 87.41
C PHE A 313 -5.23 21.93 87.41
N THR A 314 -4.54 21.88 88.55
CA THR A 314 -3.42 21.02 88.85
C THR A 314 -3.90 19.76 89.58
N SER A 315 -4.03 18.65 88.85
CA SER A 315 -3.67 17.27 89.27
C SER A 315 -4.40 16.26 88.35
N ILE A 316 -3.65 15.59 87.46
CA ILE A 316 -4.19 14.69 86.43
C ILE A 316 -4.50 13.32 87.04
N SER A 317 -5.73 12.85 86.84
CA SER A 317 -6.23 11.53 87.23
C SER A 317 -5.70 10.44 86.28
N SER A 318 -5.48 9.22 86.78
CA SER A 318 -5.05 8.05 85.98
C SER A 318 -5.96 7.75 84.78
N GLU A 319 -7.22 8.18 84.83
CA GLU A 319 -8.22 8.00 83.77
C GLU A 319 -8.09 9.04 82.65
N GLU A 320 -7.42 10.17 82.91
CA GLU A 320 -7.11 11.20 81.90
C GLU A 320 -5.83 10.85 81.12
N VAL A 321 -4.90 10.12 81.74
CA VAL A 321 -3.70 9.60 81.08
C VAL A 321 -4.09 8.55 80.02
N THR A 322 -4.99 7.63 80.34
CA THR A 322 -5.46 6.61 79.39
C THR A 322 -6.23 7.22 78.21
N LYS A 323 -7.05 8.26 78.45
CA LYS A 323 -7.70 9.01 77.37
C LYS A 323 -6.70 9.75 76.49
N ARG A 324 -5.63 10.32 77.08
CA ARG A 324 -4.54 10.95 76.33
C ARG A 324 -3.79 9.94 75.46
N ASP A 325 -3.47 8.77 75.99
CA ASP A 325 -2.78 7.72 75.25
C ASP A 325 -3.64 7.16 74.10
N GLN A 326 -4.96 7.06 74.31
CA GLN A 326 -5.91 6.63 73.28
C GLN A 326 -6.04 7.68 72.16
N LEU A 327 -6.04 8.97 72.50
CA LEU A 327 -6.03 10.06 71.52
C LEU A 327 -4.71 10.13 70.75
N LEU A 328 -3.58 9.89 71.42
CA LEU A 328 -2.27 9.79 70.78
C LEU A 328 -2.24 8.68 69.73
N ARG A 329 -2.73 7.49 70.06
CA ARG A 329 -2.86 6.40 69.07
C ARG A 329 -3.74 6.76 67.88
N GLN A 330 -4.89 7.37 68.12
CA GLN A 330 -5.77 7.80 67.03
C GLN A 330 -5.09 8.82 66.11
N LEU A 331 -4.32 9.75 66.67
CA LEU A 331 -3.56 10.72 65.90
C LEU A 331 -2.41 10.06 65.14
N GLU A 332 -1.70 9.10 65.74
CA GLU A 332 -0.65 8.31 65.09
C GLU A 332 -1.19 7.48 63.92
N ASP A 333 -2.35 6.84 64.08
CA ASP A 333 -3.05 6.10 63.02
C ASP A 333 -3.47 7.05 61.89
N ARG A 334 -4.01 8.22 62.24
CA ARG A 334 -4.41 9.26 61.27
C ARG A 334 -3.22 9.80 60.48
N VAL A 335 -2.10 10.04 61.15
CA VAL A 335 -0.84 10.47 60.51
C VAL A 335 -0.36 9.39 59.54
N SER A 336 -0.35 8.12 59.95
CA SER A 336 0.08 7.00 59.10
C SER A 336 -0.81 6.85 57.85
N SER A 337 -2.13 7.01 58.01
CA SER A 337 -3.09 7.00 56.89
C SER A 337 -2.83 8.14 55.91
N LEU A 338 -2.69 9.38 56.39
CA LEU A 338 -2.38 10.54 55.54
C LEU A 338 -1.02 10.41 54.83
N GLN A 339 -0.04 9.80 55.49
CA GLN A 339 1.28 9.55 54.91
C GLN A 339 1.22 8.54 53.76
N THR A 340 0.31 7.57 53.86
CA THR A 340 0.06 6.56 52.81
C THR A 340 -0.70 7.17 51.63
N GLU A 341 -1.71 8.01 51.91
CA GLU A 341 -2.43 8.76 50.88
C GLU A 341 -1.49 9.72 50.13
N LEU A 342 -0.61 10.44 50.84
CA LEU A 342 0.40 11.31 50.23
C LEU A 342 1.32 10.54 49.28
N LYS A 343 1.84 9.37 49.70
CA LYS A 343 2.68 8.51 48.85
C LYS A 343 1.93 8.04 47.60
N THR A 344 0.65 7.69 47.76
CA THR A 344 -0.21 7.25 46.65
C THR A 344 -0.46 8.39 45.66
N ALA A 345 -0.69 9.61 46.16
CA ALA A 345 -0.83 10.80 45.32
C ALA A 345 0.46 11.15 44.58
N GLN A 346 1.63 11.04 45.24
CA GLN A 346 2.93 11.24 44.62
C GLN A 346 3.21 10.25 43.49
N LEU A 347 2.84 8.97 43.66
CA LEU A 347 2.93 7.96 42.61
C LEU A 347 2.04 8.31 41.41
N LYS A 348 0.79 8.73 41.64
CA LYS A 348 -0.11 9.17 40.55
C LYS A 348 0.43 10.36 39.78
N ILE A 349 1.07 11.32 40.46
CA ILE A 349 1.69 12.47 39.78
C ILE A 349 2.81 12.01 38.86
N LEU A 350 3.67 11.10 39.32
CA LEU A 350 4.73 10.51 38.50
C LEU A 350 4.17 9.76 37.27
N ASP A 351 3.09 8.99 37.44
CA ASP A 351 2.43 8.31 36.32
C ASP A 351 1.89 9.32 35.29
N LEU A 352 1.25 10.40 35.75
CA LEU A 352 0.74 11.47 34.89
C LEU A 352 1.86 12.24 34.17
N GLU A 353 3.01 12.46 34.84
CA GLU A 353 4.20 13.02 34.21
C GLU A 353 4.76 12.10 33.12
N GLY A 354 4.74 10.78 33.33
CA GLY A 354 5.09 9.78 32.32
C GLY A 354 4.17 9.84 31.09
N VAL A 355 2.85 9.87 31.30
CA VAL A 355 1.87 10.01 30.21
C VAL A 355 2.07 11.31 29.44
N LYS A 356 2.35 12.42 30.13
CA LYS A 356 2.66 13.71 29.50
C LYS A 356 3.93 13.63 28.64
N LEU A 357 4.94 12.92 29.08
CA LEU A 357 6.18 12.72 28.33
C LEU A 357 5.93 11.93 27.04
N GLU A 358 5.20 10.82 27.14
CA GLU A 358 4.80 9.99 25.99
C GLU A 358 3.93 10.77 25.00
N PHE A 359 2.96 11.55 25.48
CA PHE A 359 2.16 12.42 24.62
C PHE A 359 3.01 13.46 23.90
N THR A 360 4.02 14.02 24.58
CA THR A 360 4.95 14.99 23.97
C THR A 360 5.79 14.34 22.88
N LYS A 361 6.25 13.11 23.09
CA LYS A 361 7.00 12.31 22.11
C LYS A 361 6.13 11.92 20.92
N TYR A 362 4.88 11.51 21.15
CA TYR A 362 3.93 11.24 20.08
C TYR A 362 3.65 12.49 19.24
N LYS A 363 3.42 13.64 19.90
CA LYS A 363 3.20 14.92 19.24
C LYS A 363 4.39 15.35 18.37
N SER A 364 5.63 15.18 18.85
CA SER A 364 6.81 15.48 18.03
C SER A 364 6.94 14.52 16.85
N GLY A 365 6.64 13.23 17.02
CA GLY A 365 6.59 12.25 15.94
C GLY A 365 5.59 12.60 14.85
N VAL A 366 4.36 12.95 15.23
CA VAL A 366 3.32 13.40 14.28
C VAL A 366 3.74 14.67 13.55
N SER A 367 4.36 15.63 14.26
CA SER A 367 4.85 16.87 13.64
C SER A 367 5.92 16.61 12.58
N GLU A 368 6.82 15.65 12.81
CA GLU A 368 7.83 15.27 11.82
C GLU A 368 7.19 14.57 10.61
N SER A 369 6.23 13.67 10.83
CA SER A 369 5.48 13.04 9.73
C SER A 369 4.75 14.08 8.86
N VAL A 370 4.11 15.07 9.48
CA VAL A 370 3.45 16.18 8.75
C VAL A 370 4.46 16.98 7.91
N LYS A 371 5.66 17.22 8.46
CA LYS A 371 6.72 17.92 7.74
C LYS A 371 7.20 17.12 6.52
N ILE A 372 7.43 15.81 6.68
CA ILE A 372 7.82 14.91 5.58
C ILE A 372 6.74 14.90 4.49
N TYR A 373 5.46 14.78 4.85
CA TYR A 373 4.37 14.83 3.87
C TYR A 373 4.31 16.17 3.13
N LYS A 374 4.57 17.29 3.81
CA LYS A 374 4.61 18.60 3.18
C LYS A 374 5.76 18.72 2.16
N GLU A 375 6.93 18.19 2.50
CA GLU A 375 8.09 18.13 1.59
C GLU A 375 7.81 17.23 0.37
N GLN A 376 7.19 16.06 0.58
CA GLN A 376 6.78 15.16 -0.52
C GLN A 376 5.75 15.80 -1.45
N ILE A 377 4.74 16.48 -0.90
CA ILE A 377 3.76 17.22 -1.70
C ILE A 377 4.44 18.32 -2.51
N GLN A 378 5.42 19.02 -1.92
CA GLN A 378 6.17 20.06 -2.61
C GLN A 378 7.04 19.51 -3.75
N ASP A 379 7.72 18.38 -3.55
CA ASP A 379 8.48 17.69 -4.59
C ASP A 379 7.56 17.19 -5.72
N LEU A 380 6.42 16.58 -5.38
CA LEU A 380 5.41 16.18 -6.37
C LEU A 380 4.87 17.39 -7.15
N HIS A 381 4.67 18.53 -6.49
CA HIS A 381 4.24 19.76 -7.15
C HIS A 381 5.30 20.29 -8.12
N ILE A 382 6.59 20.23 -7.75
CA ILE A 382 7.70 20.61 -8.65
C ILE A 382 7.76 19.67 -9.86
N ARG A 383 7.71 18.35 -9.66
CA ARG A 383 7.73 17.37 -10.76
C ARG A 383 6.53 17.50 -11.68
N LEU A 384 5.33 17.76 -11.12
CA LEU A 384 4.13 17.99 -11.90
C LEU A 384 4.28 19.28 -12.74
N LYS A 385 4.86 20.33 -12.17
CA LYS A 385 5.15 21.59 -12.86
C LYS A 385 6.11 21.37 -14.02
N GLU A 386 7.21 20.64 -13.81
CA GLU A 386 8.17 20.26 -14.85
C GLU A 386 7.52 19.42 -15.96
N ALA A 387 6.76 18.39 -15.60
CA ALA A 387 6.05 17.52 -16.55
C ALA A 387 4.94 18.25 -17.33
N SER A 388 4.38 19.32 -16.77
CA SER A 388 3.33 20.13 -17.40
C SER A 388 3.87 21.13 -18.44
N THR A 389 5.19 21.30 -18.55
CA THR A 389 5.81 22.16 -19.55
C THR A 389 5.70 21.53 -20.95
N THR A 390 4.85 22.12 -21.78
CA THR A 390 4.70 21.75 -23.19
C THR A 390 5.84 22.35 -24.01
N VAL A 391 6.60 21.50 -24.70
CA VAL A 391 7.67 21.90 -25.63
C VAL A 391 7.35 21.30 -27.00
N PHE A 392 7.12 22.15 -28.00
CA PHE A 392 7.03 21.72 -29.39
C PHE A 392 8.42 21.76 -30.03
N GLN A 393 8.83 20.66 -30.67
CA GLN A 393 10.09 20.62 -31.43
C GLN A 393 9.95 21.33 -32.78
N PRO A 394 10.89 22.22 -33.16
CA PRO A 394 10.91 22.80 -34.50
C PRO A 394 11.09 21.73 -35.57
N VAL A 395 10.33 21.81 -36.66
CA VAL A 395 10.50 20.91 -37.81
C VAL A 395 11.80 21.30 -38.53
N ARG A 396 12.83 20.44 -38.43
CA ARG A 396 14.09 20.64 -39.17
C ARG A 396 13.96 20.09 -40.59
N PHE A 397 14.06 20.97 -41.58
CA PHE A 397 14.19 20.58 -42.99
C PHE A 397 15.64 20.71 -43.44
N SER A 398 16.22 19.61 -43.95
CA SER A 398 17.41 19.64 -44.80
C SER A 398 16.95 19.72 -46.25
N ILE A 399 17.03 20.90 -46.86
CA ILE A 399 16.67 21.08 -48.27
C ILE A 399 17.96 21.13 -49.08
N SER A 400 18.26 20.05 -49.81
CA SER A 400 19.36 20.01 -50.78
C SER A 400 19.06 20.96 -51.93
N SER A 401 19.89 21.99 -52.04
CA SER A 401 19.84 23.04 -53.05
C SER A 401 20.33 22.53 -54.41
N GLU A 402 19.50 21.81 -55.15
CA GLU A 402 19.74 21.57 -56.59
C GLU A 402 18.45 21.67 -57.39
N SER A 403 18.08 22.90 -57.78
CA SER A 403 17.27 23.20 -58.99
C SER A 403 16.96 24.71 -59.06
N GLU A 404 17.97 25.50 -59.37
CA GLU A 404 17.75 26.85 -59.90
C GLU A 404 17.12 26.72 -61.30
N SER A 405 15.82 26.99 -61.44
CA SER A 405 15.24 27.72 -62.60
C SER A 405 13.70 27.72 -62.69
N THR A 406 12.94 27.76 -61.58
CA THR A 406 11.51 28.15 -61.67
C THR A 406 11.01 28.79 -60.36
N SER A 407 10.47 30.02 -60.49
CA SER A 407 9.71 30.82 -59.50
C SER A 407 10.37 31.20 -58.15
N SER A 408 11.31 32.16 -58.17
CA SER A 408 11.90 32.74 -56.94
C SER A 408 10.88 33.35 -55.94
N SER A 409 9.70 33.78 -56.43
CA SER A 409 8.64 34.36 -55.60
C SER A 409 7.85 33.33 -54.76
N GLU A 410 7.65 32.10 -55.27
CA GLU A 410 6.89 31.06 -54.55
C GLU A 410 7.74 30.43 -53.44
N TYR A 411 9.03 30.27 -53.70
CA TYR A 411 10.01 29.79 -52.72
C TYR A 411 10.18 30.76 -51.53
N ALA A 412 10.19 32.07 -51.80
CA ALA A 412 10.24 33.10 -50.76
C ALA A 412 8.98 33.08 -49.86
N SER A 413 7.80 32.89 -50.47
CA SER A 413 6.53 32.76 -49.75
C SER A 413 6.50 31.52 -48.84
N LEU A 414 6.95 30.37 -49.35
CA LEU A 414 7.02 29.12 -48.57
C LEU A 414 7.97 29.24 -47.37
N THR A 415 9.14 29.85 -47.57
CA THR A 415 10.12 30.09 -46.49
C THR A 415 9.58 31.04 -45.42
N SER A 416 8.80 32.05 -45.82
CA SER A 416 8.10 32.94 -44.89
C SER A 416 7.05 32.21 -44.07
N ASN A 417 6.26 31.34 -44.71
CA ASN A 417 5.24 30.52 -44.04
C ASN A 417 5.84 29.52 -43.05
N VAL A 418 6.99 28.92 -43.35
CA VAL A 418 7.72 28.05 -42.41
C VAL A 418 8.20 28.83 -41.18
N LYS A 419 8.75 30.04 -41.36
CA LYS A 419 9.14 30.91 -40.24
C LYS A 419 7.94 31.36 -39.40
N LEU A 420 6.80 31.62 -40.04
CA LEU A 420 5.57 31.99 -39.35
C LEU A 420 4.99 30.80 -38.58
N TYR A 421 5.06 29.60 -39.14
CA TYR A 421 4.66 28.36 -38.49
C TYR A 421 5.47 28.11 -37.21
N ASP A 422 6.81 28.23 -37.28
CA ASP A 422 7.71 28.05 -36.14
C ASP A 422 7.45 29.07 -35.02
N LYS A 423 7.28 30.36 -35.39
CA LYS A 423 6.92 31.41 -34.42
C LYS A 423 5.55 31.17 -33.78
N THR A 424 4.56 30.76 -34.57
CA THR A 424 3.19 30.48 -34.09
C THR A 424 3.18 29.26 -33.18
N LEU A 425 3.98 28.22 -33.47
CA LEU A 425 4.17 27.06 -32.60
C LEU A 425 4.81 27.43 -31.27
N LYS A 426 5.87 28.26 -31.30
CA LYS A 426 6.53 28.74 -30.08
C LYS A 426 5.56 29.55 -29.22
N HIS A 427 4.82 30.47 -29.84
CA HIS A 427 3.79 31.24 -29.14
C HIS A 427 2.70 30.33 -28.55
N LEU A 428 2.26 29.29 -29.27
CA LEU A 428 1.29 28.32 -28.76
C LEU A 428 1.84 27.55 -27.53
N SER A 429 3.09 27.12 -27.56
CA SER A 429 3.76 26.49 -26.40
C SER A 429 3.81 27.43 -25.19
N GLU A 430 4.21 28.68 -25.38
CA GLU A 430 4.24 29.69 -24.31
C GLU A 430 2.83 29.96 -23.75
N LEU A 431 1.82 30.01 -24.62
CA LEU A 431 0.42 30.21 -24.25
C LEU A 431 -0.14 29.03 -23.44
N LEU A 432 0.11 27.80 -23.90
CA LEU A 432 -0.30 26.58 -23.21
C LEU A 432 0.41 26.43 -21.87
N ASN A 433 1.71 26.78 -21.79
CA ASN A 433 2.43 26.80 -20.53
C ASN A 433 1.84 27.84 -19.56
N THR A 434 1.56 29.04 -20.03
CA THR A 434 0.94 30.09 -19.20
C THR A 434 -0.46 29.68 -18.72
N LEU A 435 -1.25 29.03 -19.57
CA LEU A 435 -2.56 28.49 -19.22
C LEU A 435 -2.44 27.42 -18.14
N THR A 436 -1.56 26.43 -18.33
CA THR A 436 -1.40 25.30 -17.41
C THR A 436 -0.92 25.75 -16.03
N HIS A 437 0.08 26.63 -15.98
CA HIS A 437 0.59 27.17 -14.71
C HIS A 437 -0.42 28.10 -14.05
N GLY A 438 -1.02 29.02 -14.81
CA GLY A 438 -2.00 29.97 -14.27
C GLY A 438 -3.27 29.30 -13.74
N MET A 439 -3.72 28.21 -14.38
CA MET A 439 -4.82 27.40 -13.85
C MET A 439 -4.43 26.68 -12.55
N SER A 440 -3.21 26.13 -12.47
CA SER A 440 -2.71 25.46 -11.26
C SER A 440 -2.61 26.43 -10.08
N ASP A 441 -1.97 27.59 -10.26
CA ASP A 441 -1.82 28.60 -9.21
C ASP A 441 -3.19 29.11 -8.74
N SER A 442 -4.11 29.35 -9.67
CA SER A 442 -5.44 29.84 -9.35
C SER A 442 -6.28 28.78 -8.61
N LEU A 443 -6.12 27.50 -8.94
CA LEU A 443 -6.79 26.39 -8.25
C LEU A 443 -6.27 26.26 -6.80
N VAL A 444 -4.96 26.42 -6.59
CA VAL A 444 -4.35 26.46 -5.25
C VAL A 444 -4.89 27.62 -4.43
N GLU A 445 -5.02 28.81 -5.02
CA GLU A 445 -5.62 29.98 -4.37
C GLU A 445 -7.08 29.71 -3.97
N THR A 446 -7.88 29.11 -4.86
CA THR A 446 -9.27 28.71 -4.55
C THR A 446 -9.34 27.68 -3.43
N PHE A 447 -8.46 26.67 -3.42
CA PHE A 447 -8.39 25.70 -2.33
C PHE A 447 -7.98 26.33 -0.99
N GLY A 448 -7.09 27.32 -1.01
CA GLY A 448 -6.74 28.10 0.18
C GLY A 448 -7.96 28.82 0.77
N LEU A 449 -8.75 29.48 -0.08
CA LEU A 449 -10.00 30.13 0.34
C LEU A 449 -11.04 29.12 0.85
N ILE A 450 -11.20 27.96 0.19
CA ILE A 450 -12.10 26.89 0.66
C ILE A 450 -11.65 26.31 2.02
N THR A 451 -10.33 26.24 2.25
CA THR A 451 -9.79 25.81 3.55
C THR A 451 -10.16 26.81 4.65
N SER A 452 -10.09 28.12 4.36
CA SER A 452 -10.55 29.15 5.31
C SER A 452 -12.05 29.06 5.62
N LEU A 453 -12.87 28.54 4.70
CA LEU A 453 -14.29 28.25 4.98
C LEU A 453 -14.47 27.08 5.97
N HIS A 454 -13.55 26.12 6.01
CA HIS A 454 -13.60 25.02 6.97
C HIS A 454 -13.32 25.47 8.40
N ASP A 455 -12.64 26.60 8.60
CA ASP A 455 -12.41 27.17 9.93
C ASP A 455 -13.73 27.56 10.63
N TYR A 456 -14.82 27.80 9.88
CA TYR A 456 -16.16 28.03 10.46
C TYR A 456 -16.71 26.76 11.11
N LYS A 457 -16.50 25.60 10.48
CA LYS A 457 -16.88 24.28 11.04
C LYS A 457 -16.06 23.94 12.29
N LEU A 458 -14.89 24.54 12.44
CA LEU A 458 -14.02 24.45 13.61
C LEU A 458 -14.31 25.53 14.66
N GLU A 459 -15.37 26.34 14.49
CA GLU A 459 -15.76 27.47 15.36
C GLU A 459 -14.64 28.52 15.55
N ARG A 460 -13.70 28.61 14.61
CA ARG A 460 -12.55 29.54 14.68
C ARG A 460 -12.85 30.91 14.09
N VAL A 461 -13.92 31.03 13.29
CA VAL A 461 -14.34 32.27 12.62
C VAL A 461 -15.84 32.48 12.79
N THR A 462 -16.25 33.75 12.77
CA THR A 462 -17.66 34.16 12.88
C THR A 462 -18.42 33.96 11.56
N ALA A 463 -19.76 33.95 11.64
CA ALA A 463 -20.62 33.81 10.46
C ALA A 463 -20.38 34.92 9.40
N GLU A 464 -20.05 36.15 9.82
CA GLU A 464 -19.78 37.24 8.87
C GLU A 464 -18.40 37.15 8.21
N GLN A 465 -17.41 36.60 8.92
CA GLN A 465 -16.12 36.25 8.32
C GLN A 465 -16.30 35.13 7.29
N PHE A 466 -17.09 34.10 7.61
CA PHE A 466 -17.42 33.02 6.67
C PHE A 466 -18.13 33.55 5.42
N LYS A 467 -19.10 34.45 5.58
CA LYS A 467 -19.82 35.07 4.46
C LYS A 467 -18.91 35.91 3.56
N THR A 468 -17.94 36.59 4.16
CA THR A 468 -16.91 37.35 3.44
C THR A 468 -16.00 36.42 2.63
N SER A 469 -15.47 35.37 3.26
CA SER A 469 -14.65 34.36 2.57
C SER A 469 -15.43 33.63 1.46
N LEU A 470 -16.73 33.42 1.62
CA LEU A 470 -17.57 32.82 0.59
C LEU A 470 -17.75 33.77 -0.62
N ALA A 471 -17.88 35.08 -0.36
CA ALA A 471 -17.90 36.08 -1.42
C ALA A 471 -16.57 36.16 -2.16
N GLU A 472 -15.44 36.02 -1.46
CA GLU A 472 -14.09 35.93 -2.05
C GLU A 472 -13.94 34.69 -2.94
N VAL A 473 -14.41 33.52 -2.48
CA VAL A 473 -14.43 32.29 -3.32
C VAL A 473 -15.24 32.52 -4.59
N LYS A 474 -16.43 33.13 -4.48
CA LYS A 474 -17.27 33.43 -5.64
C LYS A 474 -16.56 34.37 -6.63
N GLN A 475 -15.97 35.46 -6.13
CA GLN A 475 -15.22 36.41 -6.95
C GLN A 475 -14.03 35.76 -7.65
N GLN A 476 -13.33 34.87 -6.95
CA GLN A 476 -12.21 34.11 -7.50
C GLN A 476 -12.67 33.16 -8.62
N MET A 477 -13.80 32.48 -8.47
CA MET A 477 -14.35 31.64 -9.53
C MET A 477 -14.80 32.44 -10.77
N GLU A 478 -15.40 33.62 -10.58
CA GLU A 478 -15.75 34.51 -11.70
C GLU A 478 -14.50 35.00 -12.45
N LYS A 479 -13.44 35.36 -11.71
CA LYS A 479 -12.14 35.73 -12.29
C LYS A 479 -11.52 34.56 -13.05
N GLN A 480 -11.54 33.34 -12.51
CA GLN A 480 -11.09 32.11 -13.19
C GLN A 480 -11.82 31.88 -14.51
N HIS A 481 -13.16 31.98 -14.48
CA HIS A 481 -13.98 31.79 -15.66
C HIS A 481 -13.66 32.83 -16.75
N SER A 482 -13.53 34.10 -16.38
CA SER A 482 -13.16 35.16 -17.33
C SER A 482 -11.77 34.93 -17.96
N THR A 483 -10.80 34.48 -17.15
CA THR A 483 -9.45 34.16 -17.60
C THR A 483 -9.45 32.97 -18.56
N ALA A 484 -10.23 31.93 -18.27
CA ALA A 484 -10.38 30.76 -19.13
C ALA A 484 -10.97 31.15 -20.51
N LEU A 485 -12.01 32.00 -20.54
CA LEU A 485 -12.59 32.49 -21.79
C LEU A 485 -11.60 33.30 -22.63
N ASN A 486 -10.80 34.17 -21.99
CA ASN A 486 -9.75 34.91 -22.68
C ASN A 486 -8.70 33.97 -23.30
N ASN A 487 -8.27 32.95 -22.55
CA ASN A 487 -7.27 31.99 -23.02
C ASN A 487 -7.82 31.15 -24.19
N ILE A 488 -9.08 30.73 -24.15
CA ILE A 488 -9.75 30.06 -25.29
C ILE A 488 -9.73 30.95 -26.53
N GLY A 489 -9.98 32.26 -26.37
CA GLY A 489 -9.89 33.23 -27.46
C GLY A 489 -8.48 33.30 -28.08
N GLN A 490 -7.43 33.30 -27.25
CA GLN A 490 -6.04 33.33 -27.70
C GLN A 490 -5.61 32.03 -28.40
N VAL A 491 -6.02 30.86 -27.90
CA VAL A 491 -5.78 29.56 -28.56
C VAL A 491 -6.48 29.54 -29.91
N ARG A 492 -7.75 29.96 -29.98
CA ARG A 492 -8.51 30.00 -31.24
C ARG A 492 -7.87 30.96 -32.26
N GLY A 493 -7.38 32.11 -31.82
CA GLY A 493 -6.63 33.03 -32.67
C GLY A 493 -5.35 32.40 -33.24
N THR A 494 -4.62 31.67 -32.41
CA THR A 494 -3.39 30.96 -32.82
C THR A 494 -3.68 29.84 -33.82
N LEU A 495 -4.76 29.07 -33.62
CA LEU A 495 -5.21 28.05 -34.57
C LEU A 495 -5.65 28.62 -35.92
N SER A 496 -6.25 29.81 -35.93
CA SER A 496 -6.63 30.49 -37.18
C SER A 496 -5.41 30.89 -38.03
N ILE A 497 -4.27 31.23 -37.39
CA ILE A 497 -3.01 31.49 -38.09
C ILE A 497 -2.50 30.22 -38.76
N PHE A 498 -2.54 29.06 -38.06
CA PHE A 498 -2.18 27.78 -38.66
C PHE A 498 -3.07 27.42 -39.86
N GLU A 499 -4.39 27.57 -39.71
CA GLU A 499 -5.35 27.34 -40.79
C GLU A 499 -5.03 28.18 -42.03
N GLY A 500 -4.65 29.46 -41.85
CA GLY A 500 -4.16 30.33 -42.92
C GLY A 500 -2.92 29.78 -43.62
N ILE A 501 -1.90 29.38 -42.85
CA ILE A 501 -0.65 28.79 -43.40
C ILE A 501 -0.95 27.51 -44.21
N PHE A 502 -1.80 26.63 -43.70
CA PHE A 502 -2.18 25.39 -44.39
C PHE A 502 -3.00 25.65 -45.65
N LYS A 503 -3.87 26.66 -45.63
CA LYS A 503 -4.64 27.08 -46.81
C LYS A 503 -3.70 27.60 -47.91
N ASP A 504 -2.74 28.45 -47.57
CA ASP A 504 -1.75 28.97 -48.51
C ASP A 504 -0.89 27.83 -49.10
N TYR A 505 -0.48 26.87 -48.28
CA TYR A 505 0.23 25.68 -48.74
C TYR A 505 -0.60 24.83 -49.71
N ASN A 506 -1.87 24.57 -49.39
CA ASN A 506 -2.78 23.82 -50.26
C ASN A 506 -3.00 24.53 -51.61
N GLU A 507 -3.07 25.86 -51.62
CA GLU A 507 -3.20 26.63 -52.87
C GLU A 507 -1.92 26.54 -53.73
N VAL A 508 -0.73 26.53 -53.12
CA VAL A 508 0.53 26.26 -53.85
C VAL A 508 0.55 24.84 -54.42
N LEU A 509 0.07 23.85 -53.67
CA LEU A 509 -0.01 22.45 -54.10
C LEU A 509 -0.97 22.25 -55.29
N LYS A 510 -2.12 22.93 -55.28
CA LYS A 510 -3.06 22.89 -56.42
C LYS A 510 -2.49 23.52 -57.68
N ARG A 511 -1.72 24.61 -57.54
CA ARG A 511 -1.06 25.30 -58.67
C ARG A 511 0.06 24.46 -59.29
N SER A 512 0.80 23.67 -58.52
CA SER A 512 1.85 22.79 -59.04
C SER A 512 1.30 21.56 -59.79
N VAL A 513 0.13 21.05 -59.40
CA VAL A 513 -0.56 19.93 -60.06
C VAL A 513 -1.24 20.33 -61.38
N SER A 514 -1.59 21.61 -61.55
CA SER A 514 -2.36 22.11 -62.70
C SER A 514 -1.52 22.49 -63.94
N LYS A 515 -0.19 22.29 -63.94
CA LYS A 515 0.67 22.55 -65.11
C LYS A 515 0.66 21.36 -66.10
N PRO A 516 0.38 21.57 -67.41
CA PRO A 516 0.44 20.48 -68.40
C PRO A 516 1.87 19.96 -68.55
N ARG A 517 2.05 18.66 -68.34
CA ARG A 517 3.35 17.97 -68.38
C ARG A 517 3.71 17.67 -69.85
N VAL A 518 4.67 18.39 -70.40
CA VAL A 518 5.31 18.04 -71.69
C VAL A 518 6.29 16.88 -71.49
N GLU A 519 6.22 15.90 -72.38
CA GLU A 519 6.91 14.60 -72.34
C GLU A 519 8.44 14.69 -72.28
N ARG A 520 9.05 13.97 -71.33
CA ARG A 520 10.44 13.45 -71.40
C ARG A 520 10.46 12.07 -70.75
N GLN A 521 10.33 11.02 -71.55
CA GLN A 521 10.22 9.62 -71.09
C GLN A 521 11.54 8.84 -71.03
N GLY A 522 12.71 9.47 -71.18
CA GLY A 522 14.00 8.76 -71.14
C GLY A 522 14.64 8.60 -69.76
N GLY A 523 14.72 9.67 -68.96
CA GLY A 523 15.51 9.67 -67.71
C GLY A 523 14.73 9.32 -66.43
N ASN A 524 13.42 9.14 -66.52
CA ASN A 524 12.56 9.10 -65.33
C ASN A 524 12.47 7.70 -64.71
N VAL A 525 12.71 6.63 -65.47
CA VAL A 525 12.62 5.24 -64.98
C VAL A 525 13.87 4.85 -64.20
N GLU A 526 15.06 5.14 -64.72
CA GLU A 526 16.32 4.86 -64.00
C GLU A 526 16.43 5.66 -62.70
N ALA A 527 15.99 6.91 -62.70
CA ALA A 527 15.91 7.72 -61.48
C ALA A 527 14.90 7.15 -60.47
N LEU A 528 13.74 6.65 -60.92
CA LEU A 528 12.77 5.99 -60.05
C LEU A 528 13.33 4.68 -59.48
N THR A 529 14.01 3.88 -60.29
CA THR A 529 14.64 2.62 -59.87
C THR A 529 15.73 2.89 -58.85
N ALA A 530 16.59 3.88 -59.07
CA ALA A 530 17.61 4.30 -58.10
C ALA A 530 16.98 4.79 -56.78
N ALA A 531 15.90 5.58 -56.86
CA ALA A 531 15.16 6.04 -55.68
C ALA A 531 14.49 4.90 -54.90
N LEU A 532 13.92 3.91 -55.59
CA LEU A 532 13.34 2.71 -54.98
C LEU A 532 14.41 1.85 -54.29
N VAL A 533 15.58 1.69 -54.91
CA VAL A 533 16.71 0.96 -54.29
C VAL A 533 17.23 1.70 -53.06
N ALA A 534 17.39 3.02 -53.13
CA ALA A 534 17.79 3.84 -51.98
C ALA A 534 16.78 3.76 -50.82
N ARG A 535 15.47 3.80 -51.12
CA ARG A 535 14.42 3.60 -50.11
C ARG A 535 14.40 2.18 -49.55
N GLY A 536 14.69 1.17 -50.36
CA GLY A 536 14.85 -0.21 -49.90
C GLY A 536 16.02 -0.35 -48.92
N GLN A 537 17.16 0.28 -49.24
CA GLN A 537 18.32 0.32 -48.34
C GLN A 537 18.01 1.06 -47.03
N GLU A 538 17.34 2.21 -47.10
CA GLU A 538 16.90 2.97 -45.92
C GLU A 538 15.96 2.13 -45.03
N LEU A 539 15.00 1.40 -45.62
CA LEU A 539 14.14 0.48 -44.88
C LEU A 539 14.93 -0.63 -44.19
N THR A 540 15.92 -1.22 -44.86
CA THR A 540 16.76 -2.25 -44.23
C THR A 540 17.58 -1.70 -43.08
N MET A 541 18.13 -0.48 -43.20
CA MET A 541 18.87 0.18 -42.12
C MET A 541 17.96 0.50 -40.93
N LEU A 542 16.80 1.10 -41.17
CA LEU A 542 15.82 1.43 -40.13
C LEU A 542 15.28 0.17 -39.43
N THR A 543 15.13 -0.94 -40.17
CA THR A 543 14.71 -2.22 -39.57
C THR A 543 15.80 -2.79 -38.65
N ALA A 544 17.07 -2.69 -39.06
CA ALA A 544 18.19 -3.10 -38.23
C ALA A 544 18.31 -2.24 -36.96
N GLU A 545 18.14 -0.92 -37.10
CA GLU A 545 18.15 0.02 -35.96
C GLU A 545 16.98 -0.23 -35.01
N LEU A 546 15.77 -0.49 -35.52
CA LEU A 546 14.62 -0.88 -34.71
C LEU A 546 14.88 -2.16 -33.91
N ASN A 547 15.50 -3.16 -34.52
CA ASN A 547 15.84 -4.40 -33.81
C ASN A 547 16.90 -4.16 -32.73
N LYS A 548 17.89 -3.30 -32.98
CA LYS A 548 18.89 -2.90 -31.98
C LYS A 548 18.23 -2.17 -30.80
N LEU A 549 17.39 -1.17 -31.08
CA LEU A 549 16.68 -0.39 -30.05
C LEU A 549 15.70 -1.26 -29.24
N LYS A 550 15.11 -2.29 -29.85
CA LYS A 550 14.31 -3.28 -29.11
C LYS A 550 15.16 -4.07 -28.12
N GLY A 551 16.34 -4.53 -28.52
CA GLY A 551 17.27 -5.21 -27.59
C GLY A 551 17.68 -4.31 -26.42
N GLU A 552 18.04 -3.05 -26.69
CA GLU A 552 18.38 -2.08 -25.63
C GLU A 552 17.21 -1.79 -24.67
N LYS A 553 15.97 -1.83 -25.18
CA LYS A 553 14.76 -1.69 -24.37
C LYS A 553 14.60 -2.89 -23.43
N ASP A 554 14.77 -4.11 -23.93
CA ASP A 554 14.66 -5.33 -23.14
C ASP A 554 15.73 -5.37 -22.02
N ASP A 555 16.97 -4.95 -22.33
CA ASP A 555 18.04 -4.80 -21.33
C ASP A 555 17.70 -3.75 -20.26
N THR A 556 17.08 -2.65 -20.66
CA THR A 556 16.65 -1.60 -19.73
C THR A 556 15.55 -2.12 -18.79
N GLU A 557 14.64 -2.95 -19.28
CA GLU A 557 13.60 -3.60 -18.46
C GLU A 557 14.21 -4.59 -17.47
N LEU A 558 15.21 -5.37 -17.90
CA LEU A 558 15.94 -6.28 -17.02
C LEU A 558 16.71 -5.54 -15.91
N LEU A 559 17.42 -4.46 -16.25
CA LEU A 559 18.16 -3.64 -15.29
C LEU A 559 17.23 -2.97 -14.27
N LYS A 560 16.02 -2.55 -14.69
CA LYS A 560 15.01 -2.04 -13.77
C LYS A 560 14.54 -3.11 -12.79
N ALA A 561 14.22 -4.31 -13.28
CA ALA A 561 13.83 -5.43 -12.42
C ALA A 561 14.94 -5.79 -11.41
N GLN A 562 16.20 -5.76 -11.84
CA GLN A 562 17.35 -5.98 -10.95
C GLN A 562 17.50 -4.89 -9.89
N MET A 563 17.32 -3.62 -10.27
CA MET A 563 17.35 -2.48 -9.33
C MET A 563 16.23 -2.59 -8.29
N ASP A 564 15.02 -2.97 -8.70
CA ASP A 564 13.88 -3.13 -7.80
C ASP A 564 14.10 -4.28 -6.82
N LEU A 565 14.71 -5.39 -7.26
CA LEU A 565 15.06 -6.51 -6.40
C LEU A 565 16.11 -6.12 -5.35
N TYR A 566 17.18 -5.42 -5.76
CA TYR A 566 18.17 -4.91 -4.81
C TYR A 566 17.61 -3.88 -3.84
N LYS A 567 16.68 -3.05 -4.28
CA LYS A 567 16.00 -2.11 -3.40
C LYS A 567 15.17 -2.86 -2.35
N SER A 568 14.40 -3.86 -2.76
CA SER A 568 13.62 -4.71 -1.85
C SER A 568 14.52 -5.43 -0.84
N ASP A 569 15.63 -6.02 -1.30
CA ASP A 569 16.58 -6.72 -0.43
C ASP A 569 17.23 -5.77 0.58
N PHE A 570 17.60 -4.56 0.14
CA PHE A 570 18.14 -3.53 1.01
C PHE A 570 17.14 -3.07 2.08
N GLU A 571 15.87 -2.88 1.70
CA GLU A 571 14.80 -2.50 2.62
C GLU A 571 14.56 -3.61 3.67
N ALA A 572 14.53 -4.87 3.25
CA ALA A 572 14.38 -6.02 4.15
C ALA A 572 15.57 -6.16 5.13
N GLU A 573 16.80 -6.02 4.66
CA GLU A 573 18.01 -6.04 5.50
C GLU A 573 18.00 -4.87 6.50
N ARG A 574 17.56 -3.68 6.06
CA ARG A 574 17.43 -2.51 6.93
C ARG A 574 16.41 -2.76 8.05
N GLU A 575 15.23 -3.27 7.73
CA GLU A 575 14.19 -3.57 8.73
C GLU A 575 14.69 -4.62 9.74
N SER A 576 15.33 -5.68 9.26
CA SER A 576 15.96 -6.71 10.10
C SER A 576 17.01 -6.10 11.05
N ARG A 577 17.86 -5.19 10.56
CA ARG A 577 18.86 -4.49 11.38
C ARG A 577 18.25 -3.56 12.40
N GLU A 578 17.21 -2.80 12.05
CA GLU A 578 16.50 -1.92 12.98
C GLU A 578 15.88 -2.74 14.12
N LYS A 579 15.29 -3.90 13.80
CA LYS A 579 14.76 -4.84 14.79
C LYS A 579 15.85 -5.37 15.71
N MET A 580 16.96 -5.89 15.16
CA MET A 580 18.08 -6.37 15.98
C MET A 580 18.68 -5.27 16.86
N ALA A 581 18.74 -4.03 16.37
CA ALA A 581 19.22 -2.89 17.16
C ALA A 581 18.30 -2.61 18.35
N SER A 582 16.97 -2.66 18.15
CA SER A 582 16.00 -2.49 19.23
C SER A 582 16.06 -3.62 20.26
N GLU A 583 16.21 -4.88 19.82
CA GLU A 583 16.37 -6.03 20.71
C GLU A 583 17.67 -5.93 21.53
N LYS A 584 18.77 -5.50 20.90
CA LYS A 584 20.04 -5.23 21.58
C LYS A 584 19.89 -4.15 22.66
N GLU A 585 19.16 -3.07 22.39
CA GLU A 585 18.91 -2.01 23.38
C GLU A 585 18.08 -2.51 24.56
N ASN A 586 17.08 -3.35 24.31
CA ASN A 586 16.28 -4.00 25.35
C ASN A 586 17.14 -4.89 26.24
N VAL A 587 17.94 -5.77 25.63
CA VAL A 587 18.85 -6.67 26.37
C VAL A 587 19.88 -5.89 27.18
N LEU A 588 20.46 -4.82 26.62
CA LEU A 588 21.40 -3.96 27.36
C LEU A 588 20.72 -3.25 28.54
N THR A 589 19.47 -2.83 28.37
CA THR A 589 18.69 -2.19 29.44
C THR A 589 18.40 -3.18 30.56
N ASP A 590 18.01 -4.40 30.23
CA ASP A 590 17.75 -5.44 31.24
C ASP A 590 19.02 -5.92 31.92
N LEU A 591 20.14 -6.01 31.19
CA LEU A 591 21.46 -6.27 31.78
C LEU A 591 21.83 -5.19 32.80
N ARG A 592 21.63 -3.90 32.48
CA ARG A 592 21.87 -2.79 33.43
C ARG A 592 20.99 -2.90 34.67
N LYS A 593 19.69 -3.23 34.50
CA LYS A 593 18.77 -3.44 35.64
C LYS A 593 19.24 -4.59 36.53
N MET A 594 19.61 -5.71 35.92
CA MET A 594 20.09 -6.89 36.65
C MET A 594 21.42 -6.61 37.36
N GLN A 595 22.35 -5.92 36.71
CA GLN A 595 23.60 -5.47 37.34
C GLN A 595 23.34 -4.56 38.54
N LYS A 596 22.42 -3.59 38.42
CA LYS A 596 22.04 -2.71 39.53
C LYS A 596 21.43 -3.50 40.70
N LYS A 597 20.51 -4.42 40.41
CA LYS A 597 19.90 -5.29 41.42
C LYS A 597 20.94 -6.19 42.10
N ASN A 598 21.90 -6.70 41.35
CA ASN A 598 23.00 -7.50 41.90
C ASN A 598 23.92 -6.66 42.81
N GLN A 599 24.22 -5.41 42.44
CA GLN A 599 24.94 -4.46 43.29
C GLN A 599 24.16 -4.15 44.58
N GLU A 600 22.86 -3.90 44.48
CA GLU A 600 21.97 -3.66 45.64
C GLU A 600 21.95 -4.88 46.58
N LEU A 601 21.77 -6.09 46.05
CA LEU A 601 21.80 -7.32 46.83
C LEU A 601 23.18 -7.57 47.47
N THR A 602 24.26 -7.27 46.74
CA THR A 602 25.63 -7.39 47.27
C THR A 602 25.85 -6.39 48.40
N GLN A 603 25.32 -5.17 48.28
CA GLN A 603 25.37 -4.17 49.34
C GLN A 603 24.56 -4.60 50.56
N GLN A 604 23.35 -5.14 50.35
CA GLN A 604 22.53 -5.71 51.43
C GLN A 604 23.24 -6.88 52.13
N LEU A 605 23.88 -7.78 51.39
CA LEU A 605 24.67 -8.87 51.95
C LEU A 605 25.86 -8.36 52.76
N GLU A 606 26.52 -7.28 52.32
CA GLU A 606 27.62 -6.64 53.06
C GLU A 606 27.12 -5.88 54.31
N GLU A 607 25.93 -5.30 54.26
CA GLU A 607 25.26 -4.73 55.45
C GLU A 607 24.90 -5.82 56.46
N VAL A 608 24.33 -6.93 56.01
CA VAL A 608 24.04 -8.11 56.85
C VAL A 608 25.34 -8.69 57.44
N ARG A 609 26.43 -8.72 56.68
CA ARG A 609 27.76 -9.13 57.16
C ARG A 609 28.25 -8.24 58.30
N LYS A 610 28.06 -6.92 58.18
CA LYS A 610 28.44 -5.93 59.21
C LYS A 610 27.59 -6.06 60.47
N ILE A 611 26.29 -6.32 60.32
CA ILE A 611 25.33 -6.42 61.44
C ILE A 611 25.41 -7.78 62.14
N ASN A 612 25.56 -8.89 61.39
CA ASN A 612 25.56 -10.24 61.94
C ASN A 612 26.56 -11.19 61.22
N PRO A 613 27.85 -11.16 61.60
CA PRO A 613 28.93 -11.90 60.93
C PRO A 613 28.84 -13.44 61.03
N ALA A 614 28.05 -13.97 61.97
CA ALA A 614 27.88 -15.41 62.16
C ALA A 614 26.87 -16.00 61.16
N VAL A 615 25.76 -15.30 60.92
CA VAL A 615 24.72 -15.70 59.96
C VAL A 615 25.23 -15.60 58.53
N TYR A 616 25.95 -14.52 58.20
CA TYR A 616 26.60 -14.37 56.89
C TYR A 616 27.57 -15.53 56.59
N ARG A 617 28.40 -15.93 57.57
CA ARG A 617 29.32 -17.06 57.41
C ARG A 617 28.59 -18.37 57.17
N SER A 618 27.50 -18.63 57.89
CA SER A 618 26.70 -19.85 57.75
C SER A 618 26.00 -19.97 56.39
N ALA A 619 25.51 -18.85 55.83
CA ALA A 619 24.83 -18.83 54.53
C ALA A 619 25.81 -19.03 53.36
N CYS A 620 27.01 -18.46 53.43
CA CYS A 620 28.02 -18.60 52.38
C CYS A 620 28.85 -19.91 52.47
N SER A 621 28.84 -20.61 53.60
CA SER A 621 29.64 -21.83 53.81
C SER A 621 29.05 -23.13 53.25
N SER A 622 27.80 -23.14 52.78
CA SER A 622 27.10 -24.38 52.41
C SER A 622 27.44 -24.97 51.02
N SER A 623 28.35 -24.38 50.24
CA SER A 623 28.70 -24.91 48.89
C SER A 623 29.91 -25.87 48.86
N ARG A 624 30.45 -26.29 50.01
CA ARG A 624 31.61 -27.21 50.06
C ARG A 624 31.44 -28.31 51.12
N SER A 625 30.81 -29.45 50.76
CA SER A 625 31.25 -30.85 51.08
C SER A 625 30.13 -31.91 51.19
N SER A 626 30.17 -32.93 50.33
CA SER A 626 29.67 -34.31 50.55
C SER A 626 30.13 -35.18 49.37
N THR A 627 30.77 -36.36 49.44
CA THR A 627 31.06 -37.33 50.51
C THR A 627 32.08 -38.35 49.96
N SER A 628 33.09 -38.72 50.75
CA SER A 628 33.94 -39.90 50.54
C SER A 628 33.67 -40.95 51.62
N ARG A 629 33.32 -42.19 51.26
CA ARG A 629 33.58 -43.35 52.14
C ARG A 629 33.54 -44.69 51.39
N ALA A 630 34.60 -45.46 51.58
CA ALA A 630 34.85 -46.81 51.03
C ALA A 630 34.28 -47.95 51.90
N PRO A 631 34.19 -49.18 51.36
CA PRO A 631 34.25 -50.43 52.12
C PRO A 631 35.35 -51.45 51.66
N PRO A 632 35.58 -52.56 52.42
CA PRO A 632 36.85 -53.32 52.47
C PRO A 632 36.87 -54.80 51.96
N THR A 633 38.08 -55.28 51.61
CA THR A 633 38.75 -56.64 51.68
C THR A 633 38.05 -57.95 51.20
N SER A 634 38.45 -58.64 50.10
CA SER A 634 39.54 -59.66 49.84
C SER A 634 39.05 -61.14 49.91
N PRO A 635 39.70 -62.24 49.39
CA PRO A 635 40.88 -62.43 48.50
C PRO A 635 40.82 -63.59 47.43
N ALA A 636 41.75 -63.62 46.44
CA ALA A 636 42.45 -64.81 45.81
C ALA A 636 42.93 -64.45 44.38
N ARG A 637 44.25 -64.31 44.06
CA ARG A 637 45.28 -65.31 43.68
C ARG A 637 44.83 -66.19 42.47
N ALA A 638 45.46 -66.27 41.29
CA ALA A 638 46.85 -66.10 40.83
C ALA A 638 46.95 -65.73 39.31
N ALA A 639 48.02 -65.00 38.94
CA ALA A 639 48.94 -65.04 37.76
C ALA A 639 48.57 -65.76 36.43
N PRO A 640 49.32 -65.58 35.31
CA PRO A 640 50.00 -64.41 34.71
C PRO A 640 49.77 -64.32 33.15
N THR A 641 50.58 -63.48 32.47
CA THR A 641 50.93 -63.49 31.02
C THR A 641 49.97 -62.90 29.96
N ARG A 642 50.31 -61.69 29.47
CA ARG A 642 50.66 -61.28 28.07
C ARG A 642 49.97 -62.03 26.89
N PRO A 643 49.79 -61.43 25.69
CA PRO A 643 49.22 -60.14 25.29
C PRO A 643 48.05 -60.33 24.28
N ALA A 644 47.53 -59.21 23.79
CA ALA A 644 46.83 -59.03 22.50
C ALA A 644 45.39 -59.56 22.34
N SER A 645 44.55 -58.55 22.04
CA SER A 645 43.44 -58.60 21.08
C SER A 645 42.14 -59.26 21.51
N THR A 646 41.08 -58.66 20.95
CA THR A 646 39.73 -59.18 20.69
C THR A 646 38.75 -59.15 21.86
N GLN A 647 37.90 -58.11 21.82
CA GLN A 647 36.54 -58.15 22.33
C GLN A 647 35.71 -59.23 21.59
N PRO A 648 34.71 -59.81 22.28
CA PRO A 648 33.41 -60.19 21.71
C PRO A 648 32.28 -59.44 22.46
N ALA A 649 31.37 -58.69 21.82
CA ALA A 649 30.26 -59.09 20.94
C ALA A 649 29.13 -59.85 21.64
N THR A 650 27.95 -59.22 21.74
CA THR A 650 26.58 -59.69 21.38
C THR A 650 25.54 -58.71 21.97
N THR A 651 25.05 -57.67 21.27
CA THR A 651 24.07 -57.58 20.17
C THR A 651 22.69 -58.18 20.49
N GLY A 652 21.70 -57.31 20.71
CA GLY A 652 20.30 -57.60 20.37
C GLY A 652 20.08 -57.24 18.91
N ASN A 653 19.75 -58.24 18.07
CA ASN A 653 19.54 -58.09 16.63
C ASN A 653 18.25 -57.33 16.34
N MET A 654 18.34 -56.20 15.62
CA MET A 654 17.20 -55.55 14.98
C MET A 654 17.08 -56.02 13.53
N VAL A 655 15.93 -56.59 13.18
CA VAL A 655 15.61 -56.99 11.79
C VAL A 655 14.81 -55.86 11.13
N PHE A 656 15.35 -55.32 10.05
CA PHE A 656 14.74 -54.27 9.24
C PHE A 656 13.84 -54.88 8.15
N THR A 657 12.71 -54.25 7.83
CA THR A 657 11.80 -54.67 6.74
C THR A 657 11.51 -53.49 5.82
N CYS A 658 11.63 -53.70 4.51
CA CYS A 658 11.47 -52.65 3.51
C CYS A 658 10.02 -52.13 3.49
N PRO A 659 9.78 -50.84 3.75
CA PRO A 659 8.41 -50.32 3.84
C PRO A 659 7.74 -50.17 2.46
N LYS A 660 8.50 -50.16 1.35
CA LYS A 660 7.94 -50.01 -0.01
C LYS A 660 7.34 -51.32 -0.52
N CYS A 661 8.09 -52.42 -0.47
CA CYS A 661 7.59 -53.72 -0.96
C CYS A 661 6.98 -54.60 0.14
N MET A 662 7.33 -54.34 1.41
CA MET A 662 6.98 -55.12 2.61
C MET A 662 7.28 -56.63 2.54
N ARG A 663 8.05 -57.07 1.53
CA ARG A 663 8.39 -58.48 1.28
C ARG A 663 9.84 -58.81 1.60
N PHE A 664 10.72 -57.81 1.62
CA PHE A 664 12.13 -58.00 1.92
C PHE A 664 12.44 -57.54 3.34
N SER A 665 13.12 -58.40 4.10
CA SER A 665 13.57 -58.14 5.47
C SER A 665 14.95 -58.73 5.72
N CYS A 666 15.78 -57.98 6.46
CA CYS A 666 17.19 -58.28 6.70
C CYS A 666 17.62 -57.65 8.02
N ASP A 667 18.52 -58.29 8.76
CA ASP A 667 19.12 -57.79 9.99
C ASP A 667 20.32 -56.85 9.77
N GLN A 668 20.74 -56.69 8.51
CA GLN A 668 21.79 -55.77 8.11
C GLN A 668 21.20 -54.54 7.44
N TYR A 669 21.40 -53.38 8.07
CA TYR A 669 20.89 -52.10 7.59
C TYR A 669 21.36 -51.77 6.16
N LYS A 670 22.65 -52.01 5.85
CA LYS A 670 23.24 -51.76 4.52
C LYS A 670 22.49 -52.51 3.40
N VAL A 671 22.13 -53.76 3.65
CA VAL A 671 21.41 -54.60 2.68
C VAL A 671 19.96 -54.13 2.53
N MET A 672 19.36 -53.58 3.60
CA MET A 672 18.05 -52.95 3.53
C MET A 672 18.08 -51.63 2.76
N GLU A 673 19.12 -50.82 2.94
CA GLU A 673 19.35 -49.55 2.24
C GLU A 673 19.51 -49.80 0.73
N ASP A 674 20.40 -50.71 0.33
CA ASP A 674 20.60 -51.09 -1.08
C ASP A 674 19.30 -51.63 -1.71
N HIS A 675 18.54 -52.44 -0.97
CA HIS A 675 17.24 -52.92 -1.45
C HIS A 675 16.22 -51.78 -1.55
N PHE A 676 16.20 -50.84 -0.61
CA PHE A 676 15.25 -49.73 -0.61
C PHE A 676 15.52 -48.79 -1.79
N ASP A 677 16.78 -48.48 -2.08
CA ASP A 677 17.18 -47.68 -3.24
C ASP A 677 16.81 -48.37 -4.56
N PHE A 678 17.14 -49.66 -4.70
CA PHE A 678 16.72 -50.43 -5.87
C PHE A 678 15.19 -50.50 -5.99
N CYS A 679 14.49 -50.69 -4.87
CA CYS A 679 13.04 -50.76 -4.84
C CYS A 679 12.42 -49.40 -5.15
N LEU A 680 13.09 -48.28 -4.85
CA LEU A 680 12.66 -46.92 -5.19
C LEU A 680 12.75 -46.64 -6.69
N ASP A 681 13.80 -47.14 -7.36
CA ASP A 681 14.12 -46.86 -8.77
C ASP A 681 13.43 -47.76 -9.80
N ASP A 682 12.85 -48.89 -9.41
CA ASP A 682 12.03 -49.72 -10.31
C ASP A 682 10.64 -49.07 -10.57
N PHE A 683 10.47 -48.50 -11.78
CA PHE A 683 9.22 -48.15 -12.44
C PHE A 683 9.17 -48.68 -13.88
#